data_AF-A0AAN8XFA8-F1
#
_entry.id   AF-A0AAN8XFA8-F1
#
_cell.length_a   1.000
_cell.length_b   1.000
_cell.length_c   1.000
_cell.angle_alpha   90.00
_cell.angle_beta   90.00
_cell.angle_gamma   90.00
#
_symmetry.space_group_name_H-M   'P 1'
#
loop_
_entity.id
_entity.type
_entity.pdbx_description
1 polymer ?
#
loop_
_entity_poly.entity_id
_entity_poly.type
_entity_poly.pdbx_seq_one_letter_code
_entity_poly.pdbx_strand_id
1 'polypeptide(L)'
;MASEDCNTPEYLISQSTHTCLTVLQGSGDNDTVIGMASCSGSVKQQWFFINGKIHWGGNRSLCLAKDRVRKLLCLQPCDTISECWSQDQEDRLTLGSEALDVPWQAPRTKVILYPKHSGINQKWWTLSQLKTCLEKCNVNQNICPCHNAQDSAAISKEEDTVDGNQADISPEFLISRSTLTALTVLNGTNVDTASIGLSTFTGDVNQQWFVKSEKWHWMGDLSYCLEPNWTDKSLWLNNVNLSKTSWNLTKDGILETRGLVLDVPWEKPRNQVIVYPKHGGENQKWWSLSDIRSSLKKCPTSKNDFPKGVVKMAERSCEVSASCKCQRIDKGLTSTWFTGNPSFLVSQSTHTCLSVLDGTSPHDAVIGLAPYTSHITQQWFFSKGRIYWGSNNSLCLEADLKYGKIFLSASNDAKTTWTYDQEGSLLTGSYALDVPWEGSRTKVIVYPKHNGENQKWWLQTGNDKTMEPKLYPFSSRDNNLYQEEVARGIVNKLTPLSDSLPYPRHINHYPGTVPPGTPRINLSCTLYVGNVRQTKNLHITLPKDWQATNMYVVAGDYFRVSLPSTMTVKQAEQITVRVGAQCDCLDPGSPNLANSMFKRMPVVSEEFEVRPGVNTLRSQYGGNLIFTYEGEENFHIKAEVHNVVETLHYIHGKTSSSDWERMINLEAPFGVLETEKVILIVPTSEAKRISDVNGLLQRYNDVTEKLEDLSGFTDNDLPPKGKQWLVDDIQISAGSAHAGFPTMFDHQYYDLTSPETPHDWVVWHELGHNYQQSDCWSYAYGSESTVNLFSLFIEEQLKADDRLKRENKYFQTAQLVDKGMTFENADCWQKLVFLMEIKHAFPRHGWDMFRHLNRTTRTLDEEEVTILHASTQQQYDYVYKTLSAYIGRDLLPHYERWSLTVSDQAKEEVRALHLQSIPRNLSVKCN
;
A
#
# COMPACT_ATOMS: atom_id res chain seq x y z
N MET A 1 8.34 -24.40 -8.72
CA MET A 1 9.62 -23.97 -8.11
C MET A 1 10.58 -25.13 -8.15
N ALA A 2 11.52 -25.12 -9.07
CA ALA A 2 12.68 -26.00 -9.08
C ALA A 2 13.88 -25.12 -9.42
N SER A 3 14.42 -24.43 -8.40
CA SER A 3 15.75 -23.85 -8.44
C SER A 3 16.64 -24.74 -7.59
N GLU A 4 17.66 -25.33 -8.20
CA GLU A 4 18.67 -26.15 -7.50
C GLU A 4 19.62 -25.31 -6.61
N ASP A 5 19.43 -23.99 -6.50
CA ASP A 5 20.24 -23.11 -5.64
C ASP A 5 19.75 -23.12 -4.18
N CYS A 6 20.34 -24.01 -3.37
CA CYS A 6 19.98 -24.28 -1.98
C CYS A 6 20.31 -23.15 -0.96
N ASN A 7 20.83 -22.00 -1.38
CA ASN A 7 21.46 -21.02 -0.48
C ASN A 7 20.87 -19.60 -0.48
N THR A 8 19.97 -19.25 -1.40
CA THR A 8 19.40 -17.89 -1.45
C THR A 8 18.03 -17.86 -0.76
N PRO A 9 17.81 -17.00 0.25
CA PRO A 9 16.51 -16.88 0.88
C PRO A 9 15.51 -16.19 -0.04
N GLU A 10 14.29 -16.71 -0.07
CA GLU A 10 13.10 -16.06 -0.59
C GLU A 10 12.34 -15.35 0.52
N TYR A 11 11.52 -14.39 0.13
CA TYR A 11 10.54 -13.73 0.98
C TYR A 11 9.17 -13.95 0.36
N LEU A 12 8.19 -14.33 1.17
CA LEU A 12 6.82 -14.54 0.72
C LEU A 12 6.00 -13.29 1.02
N ILE A 13 5.62 -12.56 -0.03
CA ILE A 13 4.96 -11.25 0.06
C ILE A 13 3.51 -11.38 -0.38
N SER A 14 2.56 -10.97 0.46
CA SER A 14 1.14 -10.98 0.07
C SER A 14 0.86 -9.85 -0.91
N GLN A 15 0.23 -10.16 -2.05
CA GLN A 15 -0.20 -9.16 -3.03
C GLN A 15 -1.33 -8.26 -2.52
N SER A 16 -2.01 -8.67 -1.45
CA SER A 16 -3.17 -7.94 -0.91
C SER A 16 -2.83 -6.97 0.22
N THR A 17 -1.68 -7.13 0.87
CA THR A 17 -1.24 -6.29 2.00
C THR A 17 0.16 -5.74 1.81
N HIS A 18 0.93 -6.23 0.84
CA HIS A 18 2.33 -5.87 0.61
C HIS A 18 3.25 -6.11 1.82
N THR A 19 2.85 -7.04 2.69
CA THR A 19 3.60 -7.48 3.88
C THR A 19 4.21 -8.86 3.67
N CYS A 20 5.22 -9.19 4.46
CA CYS A 20 5.96 -10.44 4.38
C CYS A 20 5.45 -11.45 5.41
N LEU A 21 5.37 -12.73 5.00
CA LEU A 21 5.16 -13.85 5.90
C LEU A 21 6.35 -13.96 6.86
N THR A 22 6.08 -14.03 8.15
CA THR A 22 7.11 -14.04 9.20
C THR A 22 6.75 -14.96 10.35
N VAL A 23 7.78 -15.42 11.08
CA VAL A 23 7.63 -15.93 12.44
C VAL A 23 7.59 -14.73 13.39
N LEU A 24 6.42 -14.44 13.97
CA LEU A 24 6.21 -13.33 14.90
C LEU A 24 6.83 -13.64 16.27
N GLN A 25 6.58 -14.85 16.78
CA GLN A 25 7.01 -15.32 18.09
C GLN A 25 7.43 -16.79 18.03
N GLY A 26 8.17 -17.23 19.05
CA GLY A 26 8.67 -18.60 19.18
C GLY A 26 9.96 -18.88 18.40
N SER A 27 10.59 -20.00 18.73
CA SER A 27 11.85 -20.44 18.10
C SER A 27 11.90 -21.93 17.76
N GLY A 28 10.88 -22.68 18.15
CA GLY A 28 10.73 -24.11 17.93
C GLY A 28 9.44 -24.50 17.21
N ASP A 29 9.19 -25.79 17.14
CA ASP A 29 8.04 -26.38 16.45
C ASP A 29 6.70 -26.20 17.22
N ASN A 30 6.75 -26.03 18.54
CA ASN A 30 5.56 -26.03 19.39
C ASN A 30 5.14 -24.64 19.94
N ASP A 31 5.97 -23.61 19.76
CA ASP A 31 5.77 -22.28 20.33
C ASP A 31 5.70 -21.16 19.26
N THR A 32 5.72 -21.52 17.98
CA THR A 32 5.80 -20.53 16.89
C THR A 32 4.46 -19.96 16.47
N VAL A 33 4.43 -18.63 16.33
CA VAL A 33 3.30 -17.88 15.80
C VAL A 33 3.69 -17.32 14.44
N ILE A 34 3.02 -17.78 13.39
CA ILE A 34 3.26 -17.34 12.01
C ILE A 34 2.19 -16.31 11.63
N GLY A 35 2.63 -15.22 11.02
CA GLY A 35 1.77 -14.11 10.64
C GLY A 35 2.38 -13.23 9.56
N MET A 36 1.80 -12.05 9.40
CA MET A 36 2.22 -11.03 8.45
C MET A 36 2.85 -9.85 9.20
N ALA A 37 3.99 -9.37 8.69
CA ALA A 37 4.63 -8.15 9.17
C ALA A 37 5.23 -7.36 8.01
N SER A 38 5.47 -6.07 8.23
CA SER A 38 6.23 -5.23 7.30
C SER A 38 7.53 -5.92 6.89
N CYS A 39 7.77 -6.03 5.58
CA CYS A 39 9.00 -6.62 5.06
C CYS A 39 10.21 -5.86 5.63
N SER A 40 11.18 -6.56 6.21
CA SER A 40 12.34 -5.99 6.90
C SER A 40 13.67 -6.65 6.52
N GLY A 41 13.62 -7.74 5.75
CA GLY A 41 14.82 -8.52 5.42
C GLY A 41 15.32 -9.38 6.59
N SER A 42 14.61 -9.39 7.72
CA SER A 42 15.01 -10.17 8.89
C SER A 42 15.02 -11.67 8.59
N VAL A 43 15.89 -12.41 9.28
CA VAL A 43 15.96 -13.87 9.19
C VAL A 43 14.62 -14.56 9.51
N LYS A 44 13.76 -13.92 10.33
CA LYS A 44 12.40 -14.40 10.63
C LYS A 44 11.48 -14.45 9.40
N GLN A 45 11.77 -13.66 8.37
CA GLN A 45 11.02 -13.55 7.11
C GLN A 45 11.65 -14.33 5.96
N GLN A 46 12.79 -14.99 6.20
CA GLN A 46 13.50 -15.73 5.17
C GLN A 46 12.96 -17.15 5.08
N TRP A 47 12.68 -17.58 3.85
CA TRP A 47 12.14 -18.90 3.52
C TRP A 47 12.95 -19.50 2.39
N PHE A 48 13.20 -20.81 2.40
CA PHE A 48 13.92 -21.45 1.31
C PHE A 48 13.17 -22.69 0.83
N PHE A 49 13.06 -22.81 -0.48
CA PHE A 49 12.32 -23.88 -1.14
C PHE A 49 13.27 -25.03 -1.48
N ILE A 50 13.15 -26.16 -0.76
CA ILE A 50 13.98 -27.34 -0.97
C ILE A 50 13.06 -28.55 -1.11
N ASN A 51 13.15 -29.26 -2.24
CA ASN A 51 12.41 -30.51 -2.48
C ASN A 51 10.90 -30.41 -2.17
N GLY A 52 10.27 -29.30 -2.55
CA GLY A 52 8.84 -29.04 -2.28
C GLY A 52 8.51 -28.62 -0.85
N LYS A 53 9.49 -28.50 0.05
CA LYS A 53 9.30 -28.00 1.43
C LYS A 53 9.78 -26.55 1.53
N ILE A 54 9.15 -25.78 2.43
CA ILE A 54 9.52 -24.40 2.71
C ILE A 54 10.21 -24.35 4.07
N HIS A 55 11.53 -24.29 4.06
CA HIS A 55 12.36 -24.26 5.25
C HIS A 55 12.49 -22.83 5.79
N TRP A 56 12.41 -22.68 7.11
CA TRP A 56 12.55 -21.38 7.77
C TRP A 56 14.02 -20.95 7.88
N GLY A 57 14.29 -19.65 7.68
CA GLY A 57 15.64 -19.08 7.78
C GLY A 57 16.17 -19.02 9.21
N GLY A 58 15.30 -18.85 10.21
CA GLY A 58 15.72 -18.84 11.62
C GLY A 58 16.22 -20.19 12.13
N ASN A 59 15.70 -21.28 11.58
CA ASN A 59 16.19 -22.64 11.81
C ASN A 59 15.85 -23.53 10.60
N ARG A 60 16.88 -23.91 9.84
CA ARG A 60 16.76 -24.68 8.58
C ARG A 60 16.22 -26.10 8.78
N SER A 61 16.21 -26.62 10.01
CA SER A 61 15.61 -27.94 10.32
C SER A 61 14.09 -27.88 10.46
N LEU A 62 13.50 -26.69 10.51
CA LEU A 62 12.07 -26.46 10.67
C LEU A 62 11.45 -25.96 9.35
N CYS A 63 10.29 -26.51 9.02
CA CYS A 63 9.57 -26.25 7.78
C CYS A 63 8.16 -25.74 8.07
N LEU A 64 7.66 -24.86 7.19
CA LEU A 64 6.29 -24.39 7.20
C LEU A 64 5.33 -25.55 6.96
N ALA A 65 4.43 -25.77 7.91
CA ALA A 65 3.52 -26.91 7.93
C ALA A 65 2.10 -26.47 8.31
N LYS A 66 1.16 -27.41 8.15
CA LYS A 66 -0.22 -27.28 8.61
C LYS A 66 -0.38 -27.89 10.00
N ASP A 67 -0.89 -27.10 10.95
CA ASP A 67 -1.36 -27.63 12.23
C ASP A 67 -2.65 -28.44 11.98
N ARG A 68 -2.53 -29.76 12.12
CA ARG A 68 -3.63 -30.72 11.88
C ARG A 68 -4.75 -30.62 12.92
N VAL A 69 -4.51 -29.96 14.06
CA VAL A 69 -5.49 -29.78 15.14
C VAL A 69 -6.19 -28.43 15.02
N ARG A 70 -5.45 -27.35 14.74
CA ARG A 70 -5.98 -25.98 14.78
C ARG A 70 -6.32 -25.38 13.41
N LYS A 71 -6.01 -26.07 12.30
CA LYS A 71 -6.09 -25.53 10.91
C LYS A 71 -5.32 -24.21 10.72
N LEU A 72 -4.27 -24.01 11.52
CA LEU A 72 -3.36 -22.87 11.42
C LEU A 72 -2.04 -23.29 10.78
N LEU A 73 -1.18 -22.33 10.46
CA LEU A 73 0.21 -22.62 10.10
C LEU A 73 1.05 -22.81 11.36
N CYS A 74 2.05 -23.70 11.26
CA CYS A 74 3.07 -23.90 12.29
C CYS A 74 4.42 -24.22 11.65
N LEU A 75 5.47 -24.31 12.47
CA LEU A 75 6.73 -24.91 12.08
C LEU A 75 6.81 -26.35 12.60
N GLN A 76 7.33 -27.27 11.78
CA GLN A 76 7.58 -28.65 12.19
C GLN A 76 8.94 -29.14 11.66
N PRO A 77 9.58 -30.14 12.30
CA PRO A 77 10.81 -30.72 11.77
C PRO A 77 10.63 -31.18 10.33
N CYS A 78 11.49 -30.71 9.43
CA CYS A 78 11.33 -30.90 7.99
C CYS A 78 11.27 -32.39 7.60
N ASP A 79 11.98 -33.27 8.31
CA ASP A 79 11.99 -34.71 8.02
C ASP A 79 10.70 -35.44 8.43
N THR A 80 9.87 -34.80 9.25
CA THR A 80 8.62 -35.38 9.78
C THR A 80 7.39 -35.04 8.96
N ILE A 81 7.48 -34.00 8.10
CA ILE A 81 6.37 -33.56 7.26
C ILE A 81 6.41 -34.22 5.87
N SER A 82 5.24 -34.63 5.40
CA SER A 82 5.05 -35.19 4.05
C SER A 82 4.47 -34.17 3.06
N GLU A 83 3.99 -33.05 3.60
CA GLU A 83 3.43 -31.90 2.92
C GLU A 83 4.41 -31.29 1.92
N CYS A 84 3.96 -31.09 0.68
CA CYS A 84 4.72 -30.40 -0.36
C CYS A 84 3.95 -29.16 -0.81
N TRP A 85 4.62 -28.02 -0.73
CA TRP A 85 4.13 -26.74 -1.21
C TRP A 85 4.41 -26.61 -2.71
N SER A 86 3.45 -26.05 -3.42
CA SER A 86 3.61 -25.63 -4.81
C SER A 86 3.00 -24.26 -5.00
N GLN A 87 3.55 -23.47 -5.92
CA GLN A 87 2.89 -22.26 -6.39
C GLN A 87 2.23 -22.57 -7.73
N ASP A 88 0.94 -22.27 -7.84
CA ASP A 88 0.19 -22.50 -9.07
C ASP A 88 0.24 -21.29 -10.02
N GLN A 89 -0.45 -21.40 -11.16
CA GLN A 89 -0.47 -20.38 -12.22
C GLN A 89 -1.18 -19.09 -11.81
N GLU A 90 -1.95 -19.09 -10.71
CA GLU A 90 -2.61 -17.90 -10.17
C GLU A 90 -1.78 -17.26 -9.04
N ASP A 91 -0.50 -17.62 -8.92
CA ASP A 91 0.44 -17.18 -7.88
C ASP A 91 0.04 -17.60 -6.45
N ARG A 92 -0.80 -18.63 -6.30
CA ARG A 92 -1.21 -19.15 -4.98
C ARG A 92 -0.20 -20.15 -4.45
N LEU A 93 0.22 -20.00 -3.19
CA LEU A 93 0.99 -21.02 -2.48
C LEU A 93 0.04 -22.07 -1.93
N THR A 94 0.08 -23.27 -2.50
CA THR A 94 -0.89 -24.32 -2.25
C THR A 94 -0.32 -25.50 -1.50
N LEU A 95 -1.18 -26.11 -0.69
CA LEU A 95 -0.96 -27.37 -0.02
C LEU A 95 -2.18 -28.28 -0.29
N GLY A 96 -2.07 -29.12 -1.32
CA GLY A 96 -3.20 -29.93 -1.79
C GLY A 96 -4.34 -29.06 -2.36
N SER A 97 -5.53 -29.14 -1.76
CA SER A 97 -6.73 -28.39 -2.14
C SER A 97 -6.86 -27.02 -1.46
N GLU A 98 -5.96 -26.67 -0.55
CA GLU A 98 -5.94 -25.40 0.17
C GLU A 98 -4.81 -24.49 -0.36
N ALA A 99 -4.94 -23.20 -0.08
CA ALA A 99 -3.93 -22.18 -0.34
C ALA A 99 -3.69 -21.30 0.88
N LEU A 100 -2.51 -20.69 0.92
CA LEU A 100 -2.13 -19.69 1.91
C LEU A 100 -2.97 -18.42 1.71
N ASP A 101 -3.64 -17.97 2.76
CA ASP A 101 -4.64 -16.89 2.71
C ASP A 101 -4.41 -15.87 3.81
N VAL A 102 -4.48 -14.58 3.47
CA VAL A 102 -4.53 -13.46 4.42
C VAL A 102 -5.96 -12.96 4.57
N PRO A 103 -6.69 -13.28 5.66
CA PRO A 103 -8.07 -12.89 5.81
C PRO A 103 -8.31 -11.38 5.64
N TRP A 104 -9.51 -11.01 5.18
CA TRP A 104 -9.90 -9.61 4.99
C TRP A 104 -10.17 -8.86 6.30
N GLN A 105 -10.29 -9.59 7.41
CA GLN A 105 -10.51 -9.00 8.74
C GLN A 105 -9.27 -8.23 9.20
N ALA A 106 -9.45 -6.96 9.53
CA ALA A 106 -8.40 -6.14 10.12
C ALA A 106 -8.26 -6.44 11.64
N PRO A 107 -7.04 -6.43 12.20
CA PRO A 107 -5.75 -6.22 11.53
C PRO A 107 -5.36 -7.43 10.67
N ARG A 108 -4.86 -7.19 9.44
CA ARG A 108 -4.48 -8.23 8.46
C ARG A 108 -3.11 -8.85 8.76
N THR A 109 -2.88 -9.22 10.02
CA THR A 109 -1.64 -9.80 10.55
C THR A 109 -1.69 -11.33 10.62
N LYS A 110 -2.87 -11.92 10.49
CA LYS A 110 -3.06 -13.37 10.50
C LYS A 110 -2.92 -13.96 9.10
N VAL A 111 -2.43 -15.19 9.03
CA VAL A 111 -2.40 -16.01 7.82
C VAL A 111 -2.96 -17.39 8.15
N ILE A 112 -3.73 -17.96 7.23
CA ILE A 112 -4.39 -19.27 7.39
C ILE A 112 -4.26 -20.11 6.12
N LEU A 113 -4.65 -21.38 6.21
CA LEU A 113 -4.94 -22.21 5.05
C LEU A 113 -6.43 -22.18 4.78
N TYR A 114 -6.81 -21.89 3.54
CA TYR A 114 -8.20 -21.79 3.12
C TYR A 114 -8.42 -22.45 1.75
N PRO A 115 -9.63 -22.94 1.42
CA PRO A 115 -9.93 -23.43 0.08
C PRO A 115 -9.52 -22.42 -1.01
N LYS A 116 -8.98 -22.93 -2.11
CA LYS A 116 -8.51 -22.10 -3.23
C LYS A 116 -9.63 -21.22 -3.77
N HIS A 117 -9.36 -19.93 -3.96
CA HIS A 117 -10.19 -18.99 -4.71
C HIS A 117 -9.30 -17.99 -5.45
N SER A 118 -9.91 -17.13 -6.28
CA SER A 118 -9.19 -16.18 -7.16
C SER A 118 -8.87 -14.84 -6.47
N GLY A 119 -9.06 -14.75 -5.16
CA GLY A 119 -8.94 -13.52 -4.40
C GLY A 119 -7.48 -13.11 -4.26
N ILE A 120 -7.20 -11.80 -4.35
CA ILE A 120 -5.83 -11.25 -4.22
C ILE A 120 -5.19 -11.60 -2.86
N ASN A 121 -6.00 -11.89 -1.84
CA ASN A 121 -5.57 -12.34 -0.53
C ASN A 121 -4.97 -13.77 -0.48
N GLN A 122 -5.06 -14.54 -1.57
CA GLN A 122 -4.36 -15.82 -1.74
C GLN A 122 -3.18 -15.75 -2.70
N LYS A 123 -2.89 -14.58 -3.28
CA LYS A 123 -1.80 -14.41 -4.23
C LYS A 123 -0.55 -13.90 -3.54
N TRP A 124 0.59 -14.49 -3.89
CA TRP A 124 1.87 -14.25 -3.23
C TRP A 124 2.95 -14.01 -4.26
N TRP A 125 3.80 -13.02 -4.02
CA TRP A 125 5.06 -12.90 -4.72
C TRP A 125 6.17 -13.57 -3.92
N THR A 126 7.16 -14.12 -4.63
CA THR A 126 8.50 -14.32 -4.10
C THR A 126 9.40 -13.10 -4.41
N LEU A 127 10.50 -12.94 -3.67
CA LEU A 127 11.43 -11.84 -3.95
C LEU A 127 12.04 -11.99 -5.34
N SER A 128 12.39 -13.20 -5.76
CA SER A 128 12.92 -13.45 -7.11
C SER A 128 11.91 -13.13 -8.22
N GLN A 129 10.61 -13.37 -7.99
CA GLN A 129 9.57 -12.96 -8.94
C GLN A 129 9.51 -11.45 -9.10
N LEU A 130 9.57 -10.69 -8.00
CA LEU A 130 9.58 -9.23 -8.06
C LEU A 130 10.83 -8.69 -8.77
N LYS A 131 12.01 -9.22 -8.46
CA LYS A 131 13.27 -8.84 -9.15
C LYS A 131 13.17 -9.10 -10.65
N THR A 132 12.72 -10.30 -11.03
CA THR A 132 12.53 -10.68 -12.44
C THR A 132 11.53 -9.76 -13.15
N CYS A 133 10.43 -9.37 -12.47
CA CYS A 133 9.46 -8.42 -13.04
C CYS A 133 10.14 -7.09 -13.38
N LEU A 134 10.86 -6.51 -12.42
CA LEU A 134 11.49 -5.19 -12.58
C LEU A 134 12.61 -5.20 -13.62
N GLU A 135 13.37 -6.28 -13.72
CA GLU A 135 14.39 -6.48 -14.76
C GLU A 135 13.78 -6.55 -16.17
N LYS A 136 12.69 -7.31 -16.35
CA LYS A 136 11.98 -7.39 -17.64
C LYS A 136 11.38 -6.05 -18.05
N CYS A 137 10.84 -5.30 -17.10
CA CYS A 137 10.29 -3.95 -17.33
C CYS A 137 11.33 -2.93 -17.80
N ASN A 138 12.59 -3.09 -17.39
CA ASN A 138 13.67 -2.24 -17.85
C ASN A 138 14.05 -2.48 -19.32
N VAL A 139 13.75 -3.68 -19.85
CA VAL A 139 14.11 -4.10 -21.22
C VAL A 139 12.98 -3.82 -22.22
N ASN A 140 11.72 -4.03 -21.82
CA ASN A 140 10.54 -3.84 -22.66
C ASN A 140 9.53 -2.90 -21.98
N GLN A 141 9.57 -1.59 -22.32
CA GLN A 141 8.68 -0.56 -21.75
C GLN A 141 7.17 -0.79 -21.94
N ASN A 142 6.77 -1.80 -22.72
CA ASN A 142 5.38 -2.06 -23.10
C ASN A 142 4.79 -3.38 -22.55
N ILE A 143 5.55 -4.21 -21.81
CA ILE A 143 5.06 -5.48 -21.23
C ILE A 143 5.52 -5.58 -19.77
N CYS A 144 4.65 -5.21 -18.84
CA CYS A 144 4.94 -5.18 -17.40
C CYS A 144 3.79 -5.64 -16.49
N PRO A 145 3.26 -6.86 -16.62
CA PRO A 145 2.55 -7.43 -15.48
C PRO A 145 3.58 -8.00 -14.50
N CYS A 146 3.64 -7.48 -13.26
CA CYS A 146 4.22 -8.23 -12.12
C CYS A 146 3.32 -9.40 -11.65
N HIS A 147 2.46 -9.89 -12.56
CA HIS A 147 1.76 -11.15 -12.49
C HIS A 147 2.42 -12.10 -13.49
N ASN A 148 2.49 -13.40 -13.19
CA ASN A 148 3.14 -14.39 -14.05
C ASN A 148 2.64 -14.35 -15.51
N ALA A 149 3.36 -13.63 -16.38
CA ALA A 149 3.31 -13.80 -17.81
C ALA A 149 4.33 -14.89 -18.21
N GLN A 150 3.89 -16.15 -18.16
CA GLN A 150 4.41 -17.13 -19.11
C GLN A 150 3.61 -17.00 -20.40
N ASP A 151 3.93 -15.96 -21.18
CA ASP A 151 3.55 -15.86 -22.59
C ASP A 151 4.61 -15.03 -23.30
N SER A 152 5.73 -15.68 -23.63
CA SER A 152 6.59 -15.36 -24.78
C SER A 152 7.88 -16.19 -24.71
N ALA A 153 8.27 -16.73 -25.87
CA ALA A 153 9.50 -17.49 -26.13
C ALA A 153 9.47 -19.01 -25.95
N ALA A 154 8.57 -19.68 -26.67
CA ALA A 154 8.89 -20.94 -27.32
C ALA A 154 7.94 -21.14 -28.51
N ILE A 155 8.39 -20.82 -29.72
CA ILE A 155 8.08 -21.46 -31.02
C ILE A 155 8.89 -20.67 -32.04
N SER A 156 10.11 -21.14 -32.29
CA SER A 156 10.78 -20.92 -33.58
C SER A 156 11.68 -22.12 -33.83
N LYS A 157 11.39 -22.85 -34.92
CA LYS A 157 12.00 -24.10 -35.40
C LYS A 157 11.49 -25.33 -34.64
N GLU A 158 10.91 -26.36 -35.25
CA GLU A 158 10.96 -26.89 -36.62
C GLU A 158 9.64 -27.64 -36.93
N GLU A 159 9.35 -27.77 -38.22
CA GLU A 159 8.24 -28.50 -38.84
C GLU A 159 8.31 -30.02 -38.55
N ASP A 160 7.18 -30.64 -38.20
CA ASP A 160 6.46 -31.62 -39.04
C ASP A 160 5.58 -32.61 -38.23
N THR A 161 4.29 -32.62 -38.58
CA THR A 161 3.31 -33.71 -38.53
C THR A 161 2.86 -34.31 -37.17
N VAL A 162 1.61 -34.05 -36.77
CA VAL A 162 0.42 -34.95 -36.86
C VAL A 162 -0.72 -34.40 -35.94
N ASP A 163 -1.93 -34.29 -36.52
CA ASP A 163 -3.29 -33.98 -36.00
C ASP A 163 -3.58 -34.11 -34.48
N GLY A 164 -4.47 -33.35 -33.82
CA GLY A 164 -5.44 -32.32 -34.26
C GLY A 164 -6.33 -31.80 -33.10
N ASN A 165 -6.81 -30.56 -33.27
CA ASN A 165 -7.96 -29.87 -32.65
C ASN A 165 -7.99 -29.50 -31.15
N GLN A 166 -7.52 -28.29 -30.84
CA GLN A 166 -8.12 -27.42 -29.82
C GLN A 166 -8.52 -26.10 -30.50
N ALA A 167 -9.81 -25.82 -30.58
CA ALA A 167 -10.35 -24.66 -31.29
C ALA A 167 -10.21 -23.37 -30.46
N ASP A 168 -9.76 -22.30 -31.12
CA ASP A 168 -9.68 -20.93 -30.62
C ASP A 168 -11.01 -20.46 -30.01
N ILE A 169 -11.03 -20.15 -28.71
CA ILE A 169 -12.22 -19.62 -28.01
C ILE A 169 -12.15 -18.09 -28.06
N SER A 170 -12.91 -17.48 -28.97
CA SER A 170 -13.01 -16.02 -29.09
C SER A 170 -14.21 -15.48 -28.29
N PRO A 171 -14.04 -14.48 -27.41
CA PRO A 171 -15.14 -13.88 -26.66
C PRO A 171 -16.03 -12.98 -27.54
N GLU A 172 -17.32 -13.05 -27.30
CA GLU A 172 -18.40 -12.21 -27.83
C GLU A 172 -19.00 -11.34 -26.72
N PHE A 173 -19.60 -10.22 -27.11
CA PHE A 173 -20.29 -9.30 -26.19
C PHE A 173 -21.64 -8.94 -26.79
N LEU A 174 -22.67 -8.76 -25.95
CA LEU A 174 -23.98 -8.23 -26.37
C LEU A 174 -24.18 -6.85 -25.76
N ILE A 175 -24.20 -5.82 -26.60
CA ILE A 175 -24.40 -4.43 -26.18
C ILE A 175 -25.80 -3.99 -26.61
N SER A 176 -26.62 -3.55 -25.66
CA SER A 176 -27.97 -3.07 -25.93
C SER A 176 -27.93 -1.76 -26.72
N ARG A 177 -28.71 -1.67 -27.81
CA ARG A 177 -28.78 -0.45 -28.63
C ARG A 177 -29.57 0.67 -27.97
N SER A 178 -30.52 0.35 -27.09
CA SER A 178 -31.36 1.34 -26.41
C SER A 178 -30.68 2.00 -25.19
N THR A 179 -29.78 1.27 -24.52
CA THR A 179 -29.15 1.71 -23.26
C THR A 179 -27.63 1.87 -23.35
N LEU A 180 -26.99 1.35 -24.40
CA LEU A 180 -25.55 1.34 -24.61
C LEU A 180 -24.74 0.61 -23.51
N THR A 181 -25.41 -0.29 -22.78
CA THR A 181 -24.84 -1.14 -21.73
C THR A 181 -24.74 -2.59 -22.17
N ALA A 182 -23.82 -3.35 -21.56
CA ALA A 182 -23.53 -4.74 -21.92
C ALA A 182 -24.37 -5.73 -21.09
N LEU A 183 -24.79 -6.84 -21.71
CA LEU A 183 -25.39 -7.97 -21.01
C LEU A 183 -24.35 -8.58 -20.06
N THR A 184 -24.66 -8.56 -18.76
CA THR A 184 -23.70 -8.84 -17.69
C THR A 184 -24.31 -9.79 -16.66
N VAL A 185 -23.50 -10.72 -16.15
CA VAL A 185 -23.81 -11.44 -14.90
C VAL A 185 -23.50 -10.51 -13.74
N LEU A 186 -24.54 -10.00 -13.06
CA LEU A 186 -24.43 -8.91 -12.09
C LEU A 186 -23.98 -9.37 -10.70
N ASN A 187 -24.47 -10.51 -10.22
CA ASN A 187 -24.16 -11.10 -8.92
C ASN A 187 -24.31 -12.63 -9.00
N GLY A 188 -23.54 -13.38 -8.20
CA GLY A 188 -23.57 -14.85 -8.12
C GLY A 188 -22.68 -15.56 -9.15
N THR A 189 -22.17 -16.75 -8.82
CA THR A 189 -21.21 -17.51 -9.67
C THR A 189 -21.76 -18.87 -10.12
N ASN A 190 -23.02 -19.17 -9.83
CA ASN A 190 -23.66 -20.45 -10.17
C ASN A 190 -25.17 -20.27 -10.41
N VAL A 191 -25.82 -21.35 -10.84
CA VAL A 191 -27.24 -21.40 -11.26
C VAL A 191 -28.21 -20.85 -10.20
N ASP A 192 -27.93 -21.04 -8.91
CA ASP A 192 -28.87 -20.68 -7.83
C ASP A 192 -28.72 -19.23 -7.34
N THR A 193 -27.61 -18.57 -7.67
CA THR A 193 -27.27 -17.22 -7.17
C THR A 193 -27.05 -16.19 -8.28
N ALA A 194 -26.87 -16.64 -9.52
CA ALA A 194 -26.56 -15.78 -10.65
C ALA A 194 -27.77 -14.96 -11.11
N SER A 195 -27.61 -13.62 -11.14
CA SER A 195 -28.57 -12.70 -11.74
C SER A 195 -27.99 -12.05 -13.00
N ILE A 196 -28.80 -11.94 -14.05
CA ILE A 196 -28.37 -11.39 -15.34
C ILE A 196 -29.09 -10.06 -15.59
N GLY A 197 -28.32 -9.05 -15.99
CA GLY A 197 -28.85 -7.72 -16.28
C GLY A 197 -27.90 -6.90 -17.15
N LEU A 198 -27.93 -5.58 -17.00
CA LEU A 198 -27.14 -4.64 -17.78
C LEU A 198 -26.18 -3.84 -16.91
N SER A 199 -24.94 -3.68 -17.39
CA SER A 199 -23.95 -2.79 -16.79
C SER A 199 -23.14 -2.02 -17.84
N THR A 200 -22.47 -0.94 -17.43
CA THR A 200 -21.59 -0.16 -18.32
C THR A 200 -20.52 -1.06 -18.92
N PHE A 201 -20.29 -0.98 -20.23
CA PHE A 201 -19.31 -1.82 -20.92
C PHE A 201 -17.88 -1.53 -20.41
N THR A 202 -17.23 -2.53 -19.81
CA THR A 202 -15.86 -2.49 -19.27
C THR A 202 -14.95 -3.54 -19.91
N GLY A 203 -15.52 -4.54 -20.60
CA GLY A 203 -14.79 -5.66 -21.19
C GLY A 203 -14.45 -6.78 -20.19
N ASP A 204 -14.99 -6.70 -18.97
CA ASP A 204 -14.84 -7.70 -17.91
C ASP A 204 -15.37 -9.09 -18.35
N VAL A 205 -14.83 -10.15 -17.76
CA VAL A 205 -15.26 -11.54 -18.00
C VAL A 205 -16.75 -11.75 -17.73
N ASN A 206 -17.35 -10.98 -16.81
CA ASN A 206 -18.79 -11.00 -16.51
C ASN A 206 -19.66 -10.51 -17.68
N GLN A 207 -19.07 -9.81 -18.66
CA GLN A 207 -19.70 -9.31 -19.89
C GLN A 207 -19.35 -10.16 -21.12
N GLN A 208 -18.43 -11.12 -20.96
CA GLN A 208 -17.92 -11.95 -22.05
C GLN A 208 -18.72 -13.24 -22.17
N TRP A 209 -19.10 -13.54 -23.41
CA TRP A 209 -19.85 -14.74 -23.76
C TRP A 209 -19.12 -15.49 -24.86
N PHE A 210 -19.27 -16.81 -24.89
CA PHE A 210 -18.73 -17.64 -25.97
C PHE A 210 -19.88 -18.42 -26.61
N VAL A 211 -20.01 -18.30 -27.93
CA VAL A 211 -21.11 -18.93 -28.65
C VAL A 211 -20.64 -20.26 -29.23
N LYS A 212 -21.22 -21.35 -28.73
CA LYS A 212 -20.96 -22.71 -29.24
C LYS A 212 -22.27 -23.48 -29.32
N SER A 213 -22.53 -24.09 -30.47
CA SER A 213 -23.74 -24.88 -30.72
C SER A 213 -25.05 -24.15 -30.35
N GLU A 214 -25.16 -22.88 -30.77
CA GLU A 214 -26.32 -22.00 -30.50
C GLU A 214 -26.59 -21.72 -29.00
N LYS A 215 -25.63 -21.98 -28.12
CA LYS A 215 -25.66 -21.61 -26.70
C LYS A 215 -24.67 -20.48 -26.44
N TRP A 216 -25.09 -19.54 -25.59
CA TRP A 216 -24.26 -18.44 -25.12
C TRP A 216 -23.66 -18.82 -23.79
N HIS A 217 -22.45 -19.38 -23.84
CA HIS A 217 -21.69 -19.77 -22.66
C HIS A 217 -21.14 -18.53 -21.98
N TRP A 218 -21.17 -18.50 -20.65
CA TRP A 218 -20.56 -17.41 -19.92
C TRP A 218 -19.06 -17.67 -19.77
N MET A 219 -18.22 -16.69 -20.11
CA MET A 219 -16.76 -16.87 -20.07
C MET A 219 -16.19 -16.93 -18.64
N GLY A 220 -16.97 -16.52 -17.63
CA GLY A 220 -16.60 -16.69 -16.22
C GLY A 220 -16.58 -18.16 -15.79
N ASP A 221 -17.41 -19.00 -16.42
CA ASP A 221 -17.37 -20.46 -16.34
C ASP A 221 -18.16 -21.06 -17.52
N LEU A 222 -17.43 -21.68 -18.45
CA LEU A 222 -17.98 -22.24 -19.70
C LEU A 222 -18.96 -23.40 -19.48
N SER A 223 -19.08 -23.90 -18.24
CA SER A 223 -20.06 -24.91 -17.84
C SER A 223 -21.49 -24.34 -17.75
N TYR A 224 -21.64 -23.02 -17.77
CA TYR A 224 -22.92 -22.32 -17.69
C TYR A 224 -23.25 -21.55 -18.98
N CYS A 225 -24.54 -21.49 -19.31
CA CYS A 225 -25.05 -20.72 -20.44
C CYS A 225 -26.30 -19.92 -20.07
N LEU A 226 -26.59 -18.90 -20.89
CA LEU A 226 -27.77 -18.05 -20.79
C LEU A 226 -29.07 -18.85 -20.95
N GLU A 227 -29.93 -18.82 -19.94
CA GLU A 227 -31.22 -19.52 -19.92
C GLU A 227 -32.35 -18.53 -19.57
N PRO A 228 -33.50 -18.58 -20.26
CA PRO A 228 -34.72 -17.91 -19.83
C PRO A 228 -35.40 -18.66 -18.68
N ASN A 229 -35.89 -17.91 -17.70
CA ASN A 229 -36.91 -18.40 -16.79
C ASN A 229 -38.28 -18.21 -17.43
N TRP A 230 -38.91 -19.32 -17.84
CA TRP A 230 -40.20 -19.29 -18.56
C TRP A 230 -41.39 -18.84 -17.70
N THR A 231 -41.23 -18.80 -16.38
CA THR A 231 -42.31 -18.45 -15.44
C THR A 231 -42.42 -16.95 -15.24
N ASP A 232 -41.31 -16.27 -14.98
CA ASP A 232 -41.24 -14.83 -14.68
C ASP A 232 -40.59 -13.99 -15.80
N LYS A 233 -40.16 -14.66 -16.89
CA LYS A 233 -39.50 -14.07 -18.07
C LYS A 233 -38.12 -13.45 -17.81
N SER A 234 -37.53 -13.67 -16.64
CA SER A 234 -36.17 -13.24 -16.33
C SER A 234 -35.10 -14.13 -16.99
N LEU A 235 -33.83 -13.77 -16.82
CA LEU A 235 -32.68 -14.53 -17.30
C LEU A 235 -31.79 -14.95 -16.13
N TRP A 236 -31.20 -16.14 -16.28
CA TRP A 236 -30.30 -16.74 -15.31
C TRP A 236 -29.28 -17.63 -16.02
N LEU A 237 -28.27 -18.09 -15.28
CA LEU A 237 -27.31 -19.07 -15.77
C LEU A 237 -27.84 -20.48 -15.52
N ASN A 238 -27.75 -21.36 -16.50
CA ASN A 238 -28.04 -22.78 -16.33
C ASN A 238 -26.85 -23.62 -16.81
N ASN A 239 -26.70 -24.82 -16.25
CA ASN A 239 -25.67 -25.75 -16.70
C ASN A 239 -25.90 -26.10 -18.19
N VAL A 240 -24.85 -25.98 -19.00
CA VAL A 240 -24.88 -26.21 -20.45
C VAL A 240 -25.43 -27.58 -20.80
N ASN A 241 -25.14 -28.61 -19.99
CA ASN A 241 -25.59 -29.97 -20.23
C ASN A 241 -27.07 -30.18 -19.89
N LEU A 242 -27.66 -29.30 -19.07
CA LEU A 242 -29.06 -29.34 -18.66
C LEU A 242 -29.95 -28.39 -19.47
N SER A 243 -29.38 -27.29 -19.97
CA SER A 243 -30.08 -26.32 -20.80
C SER A 243 -30.54 -26.95 -22.12
N LYS A 244 -31.84 -26.79 -22.41
CA LYS A 244 -32.46 -27.14 -23.71
C LYS A 244 -32.71 -25.90 -24.58
N THR A 245 -32.14 -24.76 -24.18
CA THR A 245 -32.37 -23.49 -24.84
C THR A 245 -31.29 -23.26 -25.90
N SER A 246 -31.74 -22.88 -27.09
CA SER A 246 -30.90 -22.36 -28.16
C SER A 246 -31.27 -20.90 -28.42
N TRP A 247 -30.26 -20.10 -28.73
CA TRP A 247 -30.39 -18.67 -29.03
C TRP A 247 -29.84 -18.38 -30.41
N ASN A 248 -30.62 -17.65 -31.20
CA ASN A 248 -30.24 -17.23 -32.54
C ASN A 248 -30.12 -15.70 -32.58
N LEU A 249 -28.93 -15.18 -32.85
CA LEU A 249 -28.72 -13.75 -33.08
C LEU A 249 -28.95 -13.45 -34.56
N THR A 250 -30.04 -12.76 -34.86
CA THR A 250 -30.38 -12.35 -36.24
C THR A 250 -29.46 -11.24 -36.73
N LYS A 251 -29.38 -11.06 -38.06
CA LYS A 251 -28.61 -9.97 -38.70
C LYS A 251 -29.06 -8.56 -38.28
N ASP A 252 -30.30 -8.42 -37.82
CA ASP A 252 -30.85 -7.15 -37.32
C ASP A 252 -30.49 -6.89 -35.84
N GLY A 253 -29.71 -7.77 -35.22
CA GLY A 253 -29.28 -7.68 -33.83
C GLY A 253 -30.31 -8.16 -32.82
N ILE A 254 -31.29 -8.96 -33.22
CA ILE A 254 -32.32 -9.49 -32.33
C ILE A 254 -31.89 -10.90 -31.89
N LEU A 255 -31.74 -11.11 -30.58
CA LEU A 255 -31.40 -12.41 -29.99
C LEU A 255 -32.68 -13.17 -29.65
N GLU A 256 -32.97 -14.24 -30.39
CA GLU A 256 -34.26 -14.94 -30.37
C GLU A 256 -34.12 -16.34 -29.75
N THR A 257 -35.11 -16.75 -28.96
CA THR A 257 -35.27 -18.13 -28.47
C THR A 257 -36.73 -18.52 -28.35
N ARG A 258 -37.11 -19.66 -28.93
CA ARG A 258 -38.47 -20.25 -28.88
C ARG A 258 -39.63 -19.25 -29.09
N GLY A 259 -39.49 -18.32 -30.04
CA GLY A 259 -40.52 -17.32 -30.37
C GLY A 259 -40.55 -16.08 -29.48
N LEU A 260 -39.64 -15.97 -28.50
CA LEU A 260 -39.40 -14.77 -27.69
C LEU A 260 -38.03 -14.17 -28.04
N VAL A 261 -37.80 -12.92 -27.65
CA VAL A 261 -36.56 -12.20 -27.90
C VAL A 261 -36.05 -11.50 -26.65
N LEU A 262 -34.74 -11.28 -26.59
CA LEU A 262 -34.08 -10.55 -25.51
C LEU A 262 -34.47 -9.07 -25.53
N ASP A 263 -35.11 -8.59 -24.46
CA ASP A 263 -35.74 -7.27 -24.37
C ASP A 263 -35.31 -6.51 -23.11
N VAL A 264 -35.09 -5.21 -23.25
CA VAL A 264 -34.90 -4.28 -22.13
C VAL A 264 -36.23 -3.56 -21.83
N PRO A 265 -36.91 -3.85 -20.69
CA PRO A 265 -38.22 -3.30 -20.40
C PRO A 265 -38.18 -1.79 -20.15
N TRP A 266 -39.24 -1.08 -20.56
CA TRP A 266 -39.33 0.39 -20.45
C TRP A 266 -39.69 0.90 -19.05
N GLU A 267 -40.32 0.07 -18.22
CA GLU A 267 -40.72 0.40 -16.84
C GLU A 267 -39.58 0.04 -15.86
N LYS A 268 -39.21 0.96 -14.96
CA LYS A 268 -37.97 0.91 -14.14
C LYS A 268 -37.85 -0.39 -13.31
N PRO A 269 -36.61 -0.89 -13.05
CA PRO A 269 -35.31 -0.28 -13.38
C PRO A 269 -34.66 -0.82 -14.68
N ARG A 270 -34.00 0.09 -15.43
CA ARG A 270 -33.39 -0.15 -16.77
C ARG A 270 -32.16 -1.07 -16.79
N ASN A 271 -31.83 -1.71 -15.67
CA ASN A 271 -30.72 -2.66 -15.56
C ASN A 271 -31.17 -4.12 -15.65
N GLN A 272 -32.46 -4.38 -15.86
CA GLN A 272 -33.02 -5.71 -16.05
C GLN A 272 -33.14 -6.07 -17.53
N VAL A 273 -33.06 -7.37 -17.83
CA VAL A 273 -33.27 -7.92 -19.17
C VAL A 273 -34.24 -9.09 -19.04
N ILE A 274 -35.21 -9.16 -19.94
CA ILE A 274 -36.25 -10.18 -19.96
C ILE A 274 -36.36 -10.84 -21.33
N VAL A 275 -37.11 -11.95 -21.43
CA VAL A 275 -37.59 -12.49 -22.70
C VAL A 275 -39.03 -12.03 -22.99
N TYR A 276 -39.26 -11.43 -24.15
CA TYR A 276 -40.56 -10.84 -24.50
C TYR A 276 -40.94 -11.13 -25.96
N PRO A 277 -42.23 -11.13 -26.34
CA PRO A 277 -42.64 -11.25 -27.74
C PRO A 277 -41.98 -10.18 -28.63
N LYS A 278 -41.56 -10.60 -29.82
CA LYS A 278 -40.93 -9.72 -30.81
C LYS A 278 -41.90 -8.61 -31.24
N HIS A 279 -41.51 -7.36 -31.01
CA HIS A 279 -42.22 -6.16 -31.46
C HIS A 279 -41.32 -5.19 -32.23
N GLY A 280 -40.03 -5.52 -32.40
CA GLY A 280 -39.10 -4.82 -33.30
C GLY A 280 -38.59 -3.46 -32.81
N GLY A 281 -38.83 -3.12 -31.54
CA GLY A 281 -38.33 -1.88 -30.93
C GLY A 281 -36.81 -1.89 -30.73
N GLU A 282 -36.19 -0.73 -30.59
CA GLU A 282 -34.74 -0.61 -30.35
C GLU A 282 -34.29 -1.27 -29.03
N ASN A 283 -35.19 -1.43 -28.07
CA ASN A 283 -34.96 -2.18 -26.84
C ASN A 283 -34.87 -3.71 -27.02
N GLN A 284 -35.15 -4.24 -28.22
CA GLN A 284 -34.95 -5.65 -28.59
C GLN A 284 -33.71 -5.86 -29.49
N LYS A 285 -32.95 -4.79 -29.77
CA LYS A 285 -31.79 -4.84 -30.66
C LYS A 285 -30.49 -4.70 -29.88
N TRP A 286 -29.51 -5.50 -30.31
CA TRP A 286 -28.20 -5.67 -29.70
C TRP A 286 -27.11 -5.58 -30.76
N TRP A 287 -25.91 -5.18 -30.35
CA TRP A 287 -24.70 -5.32 -31.16
C TRP A 287 -23.86 -6.46 -30.61
N SER A 288 -23.44 -7.38 -31.50
CA SER A 288 -22.36 -8.32 -31.16
C SER A 288 -20.98 -7.70 -31.41
N LEU A 289 -19.92 -8.26 -30.80
CA LEU A 289 -18.55 -7.80 -31.07
C LEU A 289 -18.19 -8.04 -32.53
N SER A 290 -18.66 -9.14 -33.11
CA SER A 290 -18.52 -9.45 -34.53
C SER A 290 -19.23 -8.43 -35.45
N ASP A 291 -20.42 -7.95 -35.09
CA ASP A 291 -21.11 -6.89 -35.83
C ASP A 291 -20.35 -5.56 -35.78
N ILE A 292 -19.78 -5.23 -34.62
CA ILE A 292 -18.99 -4.01 -34.45
C ILE A 292 -17.69 -4.11 -35.26
N ARG A 293 -16.99 -5.24 -35.18
CA ARG A 293 -15.77 -5.51 -35.98
C ARG A 293 -16.05 -5.47 -37.48
N SER A 294 -17.16 -6.02 -37.95
CA SER A 294 -17.53 -6.02 -39.38
C SER A 294 -17.97 -4.62 -39.86
N SER A 295 -18.63 -3.84 -39.01
CA SER A 295 -18.98 -2.44 -39.28
C SER A 295 -17.76 -1.53 -39.34
N LEU A 296 -16.76 -1.75 -38.46
CA LEU A 296 -15.50 -1.02 -38.43
C LEU A 296 -14.57 -1.36 -39.61
N LYS A 297 -14.58 -2.61 -40.11
CA LYS A 297 -13.87 -3.01 -41.34
C LYS A 297 -14.37 -2.30 -42.60
N LYS A 298 -15.58 -1.73 -42.58
CA LYS A 298 -16.16 -0.98 -43.71
C LYS A 298 -15.90 0.54 -43.64
N CYS A 299 -15.18 1.05 -42.64
CA CYS A 299 -14.95 2.49 -42.43
C CYS A 299 -16.20 3.36 -42.70
N PRO A 300 -17.22 3.35 -41.83
CA PRO A 300 -18.34 4.27 -41.97
C PRO A 300 -17.95 5.64 -41.43
N THR A 301 -18.30 6.68 -42.17
CA THR A 301 -18.03 8.10 -41.91
C THR A 301 -18.83 8.70 -40.74
N SER A 302 -19.42 7.92 -39.83
CA SER A 302 -20.09 8.42 -38.61
C SER A 302 -19.49 7.79 -37.34
N LYS A 303 -18.60 8.51 -36.65
CA LYS A 303 -18.04 8.15 -35.33
C LYS A 303 -19.06 8.19 -34.17
N ASN A 304 -20.34 8.44 -34.45
CA ASN A 304 -21.36 8.73 -33.42
C ASN A 304 -22.30 7.56 -33.10
N ASP A 305 -22.17 6.42 -33.77
CA ASP A 305 -23.11 5.29 -33.60
C ASP A 305 -22.60 4.19 -32.63
N PHE A 306 -21.39 4.33 -32.04
CA PHE A 306 -20.78 3.31 -31.15
C PHE A 306 -20.26 3.90 -29.82
N PRO A 307 -20.31 3.17 -28.69
CA PRO A 307 -19.75 3.62 -27.41
C PRO A 307 -18.24 3.86 -27.47
N LYS A 308 -17.75 4.94 -26.82
CA LYS A 308 -16.33 5.37 -26.84
C LYS A 308 -15.31 4.28 -26.44
N GLY A 309 -15.71 3.29 -25.65
CA GLY A 309 -14.85 2.15 -25.27
C GLY A 309 -14.56 1.16 -26.40
N VAL A 310 -15.49 0.99 -27.34
CA VAL A 310 -15.35 0.01 -28.43
C VAL A 310 -14.53 0.56 -29.60
N VAL A 311 -14.62 1.86 -29.85
CA VAL A 311 -13.82 2.57 -30.89
C VAL A 311 -12.31 2.46 -30.60
N LYS A 312 -11.91 2.53 -29.32
CA LYS A 312 -10.50 2.40 -28.89
C LYS A 312 -9.87 1.02 -29.16
N MET A 313 -10.67 -0.03 -29.28
CA MET A 313 -10.16 -1.39 -29.53
C MET A 313 -9.89 -1.63 -31.02
N ALA A 314 -10.62 -0.94 -31.90
CA ALA A 314 -10.47 -1.02 -33.36
C ALA A 314 -9.20 -0.33 -33.88
N GLU A 315 -8.80 0.77 -33.24
CA GLU A 315 -7.62 1.56 -33.61
C GLU A 315 -6.30 0.81 -33.32
N ARG A 316 -6.30 -0.20 -32.44
CA ARG A 316 -5.11 -1.02 -32.12
C ARG A 316 -4.75 -2.07 -33.17
N SER A 317 -5.61 -2.36 -34.15
CA SER A 317 -5.40 -3.47 -35.11
C SER A 317 -4.75 -3.05 -36.44
N CYS A 318 -4.48 -1.76 -36.67
CA CYS A 318 -3.97 -1.26 -37.95
C CYS A 318 -2.44 -1.03 -38.02
N GLU A 319 -1.69 -1.26 -36.94
CA GLU A 319 -0.23 -1.03 -36.92
C GLU A 319 0.54 -2.28 -36.48
N VAL A 320 0.60 -3.30 -37.36
CA VAL A 320 1.53 -4.42 -37.22
C VAL A 320 2.12 -4.76 -38.60
N SER A 321 3.19 -4.08 -39.00
CA SER A 321 4.16 -4.65 -39.94
C SER A 321 5.48 -3.85 -39.97
N ALA A 322 6.37 -4.13 -39.01
CA ALA A 322 7.82 -4.26 -39.21
C ALA A 322 8.55 -4.19 -37.86
N SER A 323 9.12 -5.32 -37.41
CA SER A 323 10.51 -5.38 -36.94
C SER A 323 10.81 -6.71 -36.25
N CYS A 324 11.80 -7.43 -36.80
CA CYS A 324 12.62 -8.35 -36.02
C CYS A 324 13.98 -8.44 -36.73
N LYS A 325 14.97 -7.70 -36.23
CA LYS A 325 16.40 -7.91 -36.51
C LYS A 325 17.19 -7.61 -35.24
N CYS A 326 17.79 -8.63 -34.67
CA CYS A 326 18.82 -8.49 -33.63
C CYS A 326 19.96 -7.62 -34.17
N GLN A 327 20.34 -6.57 -33.45
CA GLN A 327 21.53 -5.79 -33.76
C GLN A 327 22.78 -6.60 -33.37
N ARG A 328 23.50 -7.01 -34.41
CA ARG A 328 24.90 -7.41 -34.35
C ARG A 328 25.70 -6.15 -34.03
N ILE A 329 26.44 -6.12 -32.93
CA ILE A 329 27.39 -5.03 -32.65
C ILE A 329 28.44 -5.08 -33.76
N ASP A 330 28.58 -3.96 -34.46
CA ASP A 330 29.47 -3.84 -35.61
C ASP A 330 30.94 -4.00 -35.24
N LYS A 331 31.65 -4.58 -36.21
CA LYS A 331 33.08 -4.81 -36.22
C LYS A 331 33.85 -3.50 -36.14
N GLY A 332 34.80 -3.43 -35.20
CA GLY A 332 35.98 -2.59 -35.34
C GLY A 332 36.25 -1.68 -34.14
N LEU A 333 37.00 -2.18 -33.17
CA LEU A 333 37.76 -1.33 -32.25
C LEU A 333 39.13 -1.97 -31.99
N THR A 334 40.12 -1.52 -32.76
CA THR A 334 41.54 -1.68 -32.47
C THR A 334 41.99 -0.59 -31.49
N SER A 335 42.73 -1.00 -30.46
CA SER A 335 43.66 -0.20 -29.64
C SER A 335 43.10 1.07 -28.98
N THR A 336 42.53 0.95 -27.78
CA THR A 336 42.81 1.77 -26.56
C THR A 336 41.81 1.39 -25.47
N TRP A 337 42.26 0.58 -24.48
CA TRP A 337 41.44 0.17 -23.35
C TRP A 337 41.33 1.31 -22.33
N PHE A 338 40.19 1.99 -22.34
CA PHE A 338 39.74 2.82 -21.22
C PHE A 338 38.23 2.68 -21.10
N THR A 339 37.76 1.89 -20.13
CA THR A 339 36.38 1.99 -19.65
C THR A 339 36.45 2.76 -18.34
N GLY A 340 35.89 3.97 -18.29
CA GLY A 340 35.77 4.74 -17.04
C GLY A 340 34.91 4.04 -15.97
N ASN A 341 34.21 2.96 -16.35
CA ASN A 341 33.32 2.17 -15.51
C ASN A 341 33.94 0.80 -15.18
N PRO A 342 33.65 0.23 -13.99
CA PRO A 342 34.05 -1.13 -13.64
C PRO A 342 33.40 -2.13 -14.59
N SER A 343 34.12 -3.20 -14.90
CA SER A 343 33.62 -4.34 -15.67
C SER A 343 33.70 -5.61 -14.83
N PHE A 344 32.79 -6.54 -15.07
CA PHE A 344 32.77 -7.86 -14.48
C PHE A 344 33.22 -8.87 -15.54
N LEU A 345 34.12 -9.77 -15.16
CA LEU A 345 34.59 -10.86 -16.01
C LEU A 345 33.77 -12.11 -15.72
N VAL A 346 32.81 -12.43 -16.58
CA VAL A 346 31.92 -13.58 -16.43
C VAL A 346 32.44 -14.73 -17.27
N SER A 347 32.73 -15.87 -16.64
CA SER A 347 33.15 -17.09 -17.33
C SER A 347 31.98 -17.67 -18.14
N GLN A 348 32.18 -17.93 -19.43
CA GLN A 348 31.13 -18.52 -20.28
C GLN A 348 30.86 -19.99 -19.92
N SER A 349 31.85 -20.72 -19.41
CA SER A 349 31.72 -22.15 -19.08
C SER A 349 31.06 -22.42 -17.73
N THR A 350 30.97 -21.42 -16.85
CA THR A 350 30.40 -21.56 -15.49
C THR A 350 29.36 -20.51 -15.14
N HIS A 351 29.21 -19.45 -15.93
CA HIS A 351 28.32 -18.32 -15.67
C HIS A 351 28.57 -17.61 -14.33
N THR A 352 29.81 -17.65 -13.84
CA THR A 352 30.25 -17.02 -12.58
C THR A 352 31.31 -15.95 -12.84
N CYS A 353 31.45 -15.00 -11.90
CA CYS A 353 32.33 -13.85 -12.01
C CYS A 353 33.71 -14.11 -11.41
N LEU A 354 34.75 -13.62 -12.08
CA LEU A 354 36.08 -13.50 -11.49
C LEU A 354 36.01 -12.57 -10.27
N SER A 355 36.38 -13.09 -9.11
CA SER A 355 36.34 -12.36 -7.83
C SER A 355 37.61 -12.62 -7.05
N VAL A 356 37.99 -11.64 -6.24
CA VAL A 356 38.82 -11.90 -5.06
C VAL A 356 37.91 -12.44 -3.97
N LEU A 357 38.11 -13.69 -3.57
CA LEU A 357 37.26 -14.44 -2.64
C LEU A 357 37.67 -14.20 -1.18
N ASP A 358 38.96 -13.96 -0.94
CA ASP A 358 39.53 -13.71 0.38
C ASP A 358 40.89 -12.97 0.24
N GLY A 359 41.39 -12.39 1.32
CA GLY A 359 42.64 -11.64 1.38
C GLY A 359 42.53 -10.18 0.93
N THR A 360 43.44 -9.33 1.42
CA THR A 360 43.43 -7.86 1.16
C THR A 360 44.75 -7.31 0.64
N SER A 361 45.77 -8.17 0.52
CA SER A 361 47.10 -7.85 0.04
C SER A 361 47.52 -8.77 -1.13
N PRO A 362 48.57 -8.41 -1.89
CA PRO A 362 49.18 -9.29 -2.87
C PRO A 362 49.54 -10.70 -2.38
N HIS A 363 49.81 -10.87 -1.08
CA HIS A 363 50.36 -12.12 -0.52
C HIS A 363 49.30 -13.10 0.00
N ASP A 364 48.09 -12.63 0.28
CA ASP A 364 46.98 -13.44 0.83
C ASP A 364 45.74 -13.45 -0.07
N ALA A 365 45.71 -12.66 -1.16
CA ALA A 365 44.57 -12.62 -2.08
C ALA A 365 44.30 -13.97 -2.76
N VAL A 366 43.10 -14.50 -2.56
CA VAL A 366 42.59 -15.70 -3.22
C VAL A 366 41.69 -15.28 -4.38
N ILE A 367 42.14 -15.48 -5.62
CA ILE A 367 41.36 -15.17 -6.82
C ILE A 367 40.67 -16.43 -7.33
N GLY A 368 39.37 -16.34 -7.56
CA GLY A 368 38.55 -17.45 -8.05
C GLY A 368 37.27 -16.97 -8.70
N LEU A 369 36.29 -17.86 -8.76
CA LEU A 369 34.97 -17.61 -9.31
C LEU A 369 33.91 -17.59 -8.21
N ALA A 370 33.00 -16.61 -8.28
CA ALA A 370 31.83 -16.48 -7.41
C ALA A 370 30.58 -16.12 -8.23
N PRO A 371 29.36 -16.44 -7.75
CA PRO A 371 28.12 -15.94 -8.35
C PRO A 371 28.14 -14.41 -8.49
N TYR A 372 27.52 -13.87 -9.53
CA TYR A 372 27.45 -12.42 -9.72
C TYR A 372 26.70 -11.75 -8.56
N THR A 373 27.36 -10.81 -7.86
CA THR A 373 26.78 -10.04 -6.76
C THR A 373 26.93 -8.54 -6.94
N SER A 374 27.51 -8.08 -8.06
CA SER A 374 27.92 -6.68 -8.31
C SER A 374 28.92 -6.09 -7.30
N HIS A 375 29.33 -6.89 -6.30
CA HIS A 375 30.19 -6.47 -5.21
C HIS A 375 31.55 -5.98 -5.73
N ILE A 376 32.13 -5.00 -5.03
CA ILE A 376 33.37 -4.34 -5.45
C ILE A 376 34.56 -5.30 -5.61
N THR A 377 34.53 -6.47 -4.93
CA THR A 377 35.52 -7.54 -5.07
C THR A 377 35.48 -8.27 -6.42
N GLN A 378 34.37 -8.15 -7.16
CA GLN A 378 34.14 -8.69 -8.51
C GLN A 378 34.36 -7.66 -9.62
N GLN A 379 34.59 -6.40 -9.25
CA GLN A 379 34.77 -5.30 -10.18
C GLN A 379 36.21 -5.22 -10.65
N TRP A 380 36.40 -5.01 -11.95
CA TRP A 380 37.70 -4.91 -12.59
C TRP A 380 37.74 -3.70 -13.52
N PHE A 381 38.78 -2.88 -13.39
CA PHE A 381 38.99 -1.73 -14.27
C PHE A 381 40.07 -2.04 -15.30
N PHE A 382 39.85 -1.67 -16.56
CA PHE A 382 40.76 -1.97 -17.65
C PHE A 382 41.44 -0.68 -18.11
N SER A 383 42.76 -0.59 -17.95
CA SER A 383 43.51 0.57 -18.42
C SER A 383 44.92 0.19 -18.87
N LYS A 384 45.29 0.62 -20.08
CA LYS A 384 46.64 0.43 -20.67
C LYS A 384 47.16 -1.02 -20.59
N GLY A 385 46.30 -2.00 -20.87
CA GLY A 385 46.66 -3.43 -20.85
C GLY A 385 46.81 -4.03 -19.45
N ARG A 386 46.35 -3.32 -18.41
CA ARG A 386 46.29 -3.82 -17.03
C ARG A 386 44.83 -3.94 -16.58
N ILE A 387 44.60 -4.87 -15.66
CA ILE A 387 43.30 -5.14 -15.04
C ILE A 387 43.44 -4.84 -13.55
N TYR A 388 42.84 -3.73 -13.09
CA TYR A 388 42.90 -3.26 -11.71
C TYR A 388 41.73 -3.81 -10.90
N TRP A 389 41.98 -4.15 -9.65
CA TRP A 389 40.95 -4.70 -8.77
C TRP A 389 40.11 -3.59 -8.14
N GLY A 390 38.78 -3.70 -8.22
CA GLY A 390 37.87 -2.63 -7.83
C GLY A 390 37.93 -2.24 -6.35
N SER A 391 38.21 -3.18 -5.44
CA SER A 391 38.35 -2.86 -4.01
C SER A 391 39.61 -2.06 -3.69
N ASN A 392 40.64 -2.13 -4.53
CA ASN A 392 41.89 -1.38 -4.39
C ASN A 392 42.58 -1.21 -5.74
N ASN A 393 42.37 -0.05 -6.37
CA ASN A 393 42.94 0.27 -7.68
C ASN A 393 44.49 0.44 -7.68
N SER A 394 45.16 0.28 -6.54
CA SER A 394 46.63 0.16 -6.46
C SER A 394 47.13 -1.27 -6.70
N LEU A 395 46.21 -2.24 -6.89
CA LEU A 395 46.51 -3.64 -7.15
C LEU A 395 45.99 -4.06 -8.54
N CYS A 396 46.76 -4.89 -9.24
CA CYS A 396 46.43 -5.43 -10.57
C CYS A 396 46.46 -6.96 -10.59
N LEU A 397 45.67 -7.54 -11.50
CA LEU A 397 45.73 -8.97 -11.81
C LEU A 397 47.04 -9.32 -12.53
N GLU A 398 47.82 -10.20 -11.93
CA GLU A 398 49.11 -10.67 -12.41
C GLU A 398 49.07 -12.18 -12.67
N ALA A 399 49.89 -12.65 -13.61
CA ALA A 399 50.00 -14.05 -13.97
C ALA A 399 51.42 -14.58 -13.74
N ASP A 400 51.53 -15.72 -13.06
CA ASP A 400 52.75 -16.52 -13.01
C ASP A 400 52.68 -17.61 -14.09
N LEU A 401 53.30 -17.34 -15.24
CA LEU A 401 53.31 -18.24 -16.38
C LEU A 401 54.07 -19.55 -16.12
N LYS A 402 54.98 -19.58 -15.13
CA LYS A 402 55.76 -20.78 -14.79
C LYS A 402 54.91 -21.80 -14.03
N TYR A 403 54.00 -21.32 -13.19
CA TYR A 403 53.15 -22.18 -12.34
C TYR A 403 51.67 -22.17 -12.73
N GLY A 404 51.29 -21.44 -13.79
CA GLY A 404 49.92 -21.35 -14.27
C GLY A 404 48.98 -20.67 -13.27
N LYS A 405 49.47 -19.74 -12.45
CA LYS A 405 48.67 -19.12 -11.37
C LYS A 405 48.36 -17.66 -11.68
N ILE A 406 47.27 -17.18 -11.10
CA ILE A 406 46.94 -15.75 -11.04
C ILE A 406 46.98 -15.27 -9.60
N PHE A 407 47.31 -14.00 -9.41
CA PHE A 407 47.40 -13.34 -8.10
C PHE A 407 47.28 -11.81 -8.27
N LEU A 408 47.21 -11.07 -7.16
CA LEU A 408 47.27 -9.61 -7.18
C LEU A 408 48.70 -9.13 -6.95
N SER A 409 49.12 -8.10 -7.68
CA SER A 409 50.40 -7.41 -7.47
C SER A 409 50.19 -5.90 -7.38
N ALA A 410 51.08 -5.18 -6.70
CA ALA A 410 51.06 -3.72 -6.71
C ALA A 410 51.20 -3.21 -8.15
N SER A 411 50.41 -2.22 -8.54
CA SER A 411 50.37 -1.72 -9.93
C SER A 411 51.73 -1.23 -10.43
N ASN A 412 52.63 -0.79 -9.54
CA ASN A 412 53.99 -0.38 -9.92
C ASN A 412 54.92 -1.56 -10.23
N ASP A 413 54.63 -2.74 -9.69
CA ASP A 413 55.43 -3.96 -9.84
C ASP A 413 54.82 -4.96 -10.84
N ALA A 414 53.63 -4.67 -11.36
CA ALA A 414 52.91 -5.52 -12.30
C ALA A 414 53.62 -5.61 -13.67
N LYS A 415 53.87 -6.83 -14.14
CA LYS A 415 54.61 -7.17 -15.37
C LYS A 415 53.71 -7.75 -16.47
N THR A 416 52.55 -8.30 -16.10
CA THR A 416 51.61 -8.92 -17.03
C THR A 416 50.88 -7.85 -17.82
N THR A 417 50.84 -8.03 -19.15
CA THR A 417 50.01 -7.23 -20.05
C THR A 417 48.90 -8.11 -20.60
N TRP A 418 47.66 -7.69 -20.39
CA TRP A 418 46.46 -8.39 -20.82
C TRP A 418 45.88 -7.79 -22.11
N THR A 419 45.46 -8.66 -23.02
CA THR A 419 44.72 -8.29 -24.23
C THR A 419 43.46 -9.15 -24.34
N TYR A 420 42.30 -8.55 -24.56
CA TYR A 420 41.08 -9.29 -24.84
C TYR A 420 40.89 -9.39 -26.36
N ASP A 421 40.75 -10.62 -26.87
CA ASP A 421 40.61 -10.88 -28.30
C ASP A 421 39.16 -10.86 -28.79
N GLN A 422 38.96 -10.93 -30.12
CA GLN A 422 37.63 -10.92 -30.73
C GLN A 422 36.82 -12.18 -30.43
N GLU A 423 37.51 -13.26 -30.06
CA GLU A 423 36.89 -14.51 -29.65
C GLU A 423 36.53 -14.53 -28.16
N GLY A 424 36.69 -13.44 -27.42
CA GLY A 424 36.28 -13.31 -26.03
C GLY A 424 37.24 -13.89 -24.99
N SER A 425 38.52 -14.05 -25.32
CA SER A 425 39.56 -14.57 -24.42
C SER A 425 40.48 -13.46 -23.89
N LEU A 426 40.79 -13.50 -22.59
CA LEU A 426 41.82 -12.65 -21.97
C LEU A 426 43.19 -13.31 -22.10
N LEU A 427 44.08 -12.69 -22.86
CA LEU A 427 45.40 -13.24 -23.22
C LEU A 427 46.54 -12.48 -22.54
N THR A 428 47.59 -13.22 -22.19
CA THR A 428 48.91 -12.69 -21.85
C THR A 428 49.96 -13.53 -22.59
N GLY A 429 50.52 -12.98 -23.67
CA GLY A 429 51.37 -13.74 -24.60
C GLY A 429 50.61 -14.91 -25.26
N SER A 430 51.15 -16.13 -25.15
CA SER A 430 50.54 -17.37 -25.68
C SER A 430 49.56 -18.05 -24.71
N TYR A 431 49.29 -17.44 -23.56
CA TYR A 431 48.42 -17.99 -22.51
C TYR A 431 47.11 -17.20 -22.43
N ALA A 432 46.05 -17.87 -21.99
CA ALA A 432 44.74 -17.28 -21.74
C ALA A 432 44.30 -17.54 -20.29
N LEU A 433 43.47 -16.64 -19.76
CA LEU A 433 42.76 -16.86 -18.50
C LEU A 433 41.77 -18.02 -18.67
N ASP A 434 41.90 -19.06 -17.84
CA ASP A 434 41.28 -20.36 -18.03
C ASP A 434 40.63 -20.87 -16.74
N VAL A 435 39.45 -21.48 -16.87
CA VAL A 435 38.77 -22.23 -15.81
C VAL A 435 39.04 -23.73 -16.02
N PRO A 436 39.83 -24.39 -15.15
CA PRO A 436 40.23 -25.77 -15.37
C PRO A 436 39.03 -26.73 -15.33
N TRP A 437 39.07 -27.77 -16.18
CA TRP A 437 38.04 -28.81 -16.24
C TRP A 437 38.20 -29.88 -15.14
N GLU A 438 39.42 -30.08 -14.64
CA GLU A 438 39.71 -31.02 -13.55
C GLU A 438 39.84 -30.26 -12.21
N GLY A 439 38.95 -30.58 -11.25
CA GLY A 439 38.92 -29.97 -9.92
C GLY A 439 37.71 -29.06 -9.66
N SER A 440 37.75 -28.28 -8.57
CA SER A 440 36.71 -27.31 -8.24
C SER A 440 36.61 -26.22 -9.31
N ARG A 441 35.44 -26.06 -9.94
CA ARG A 441 35.17 -25.01 -10.95
C ARG A 441 35.10 -23.59 -10.36
N THR A 442 35.65 -23.39 -9.17
CA THR A 442 35.81 -22.09 -8.50
C THR A 442 37.20 -21.50 -8.65
N LYS A 443 38.16 -22.24 -9.22
CA LYS A 443 39.55 -21.78 -9.41
C LYS A 443 39.75 -21.19 -10.81
N VAL A 444 40.59 -20.18 -10.92
CA VAL A 444 41.01 -19.60 -12.20
C VAL A 444 42.54 -19.67 -12.33
N ILE A 445 43.02 -20.00 -13.53
CA ILE A 445 44.44 -20.18 -13.85
C ILE A 445 44.78 -19.46 -15.15
N VAL A 446 46.06 -19.47 -15.53
CA VAL A 446 46.49 -19.18 -16.90
C VAL A 446 46.98 -20.46 -17.57
N TYR A 447 46.51 -20.72 -18.79
CA TYR A 447 46.81 -21.94 -19.53
C TYR A 447 47.05 -21.61 -21.03
N PRO A 448 47.83 -22.41 -21.78
CA PRO A 448 48.01 -22.18 -23.21
C PRO A 448 46.68 -22.02 -23.94
N LYS A 449 46.62 -21.03 -24.84
CA LYS A 449 45.39 -20.72 -25.60
C LYS A 449 44.95 -21.94 -26.42
N HIS A 450 43.74 -22.44 -26.17
CA HIS A 450 43.12 -23.55 -26.91
C HIS A 450 41.70 -23.24 -27.39
N ASN A 451 41.21 -22.01 -27.15
CA ASN A 451 39.91 -21.52 -27.64
C ASN A 451 38.66 -22.26 -27.12
N GLY A 452 38.80 -23.16 -26.13
CA GLY A 452 37.65 -23.78 -25.46
C GLY A 452 36.80 -22.77 -24.69
N GLU A 453 35.53 -23.09 -24.45
CA GLU A 453 34.55 -22.24 -23.73
C GLU A 453 35.04 -21.81 -22.34
N ASN A 454 35.87 -22.62 -21.69
CA ASN A 454 36.49 -22.31 -20.41
C ASN A 454 37.63 -21.27 -20.46
N GLN A 455 38.02 -20.79 -21.65
CA GLN A 455 38.87 -19.63 -21.87
C GLN A 455 38.09 -18.41 -22.38
N LYS A 456 36.76 -18.49 -22.40
CA LYS A 456 35.88 -17.45 -22.91
C LYS A 456 35.23 -16.70 -21.76
N TRP A 457 35.27 -15.39 -21.86
CA TRP A 457 34.83 -14.47 -20.82
C TRP A 457 33.94 -13.40 -21.45
N TRP A 458 32.77 -13.16 -20.89
CA TRP A 458 32.03 -11.93 -21.18
C TRP A 458 32.60 -10.80 -20.34
N LEU A 459 32.96 -9.71 -21.01
CA LEU A 459 33.17 -8.42 -20.38
C LEU A 459 31.80 -7.78 -20.21
N GLN A 460 31.20 -7.99 -19.04
CA GLN A 460 30.03 -7.23 -18.67
C GLN A 460 30.54 -5.89 -18.14
N THR A 461 30.58 -4.85 -18.97
CA THR A 461 30.68 -3.49 -18.42
C THR A 461 29.55 -3.36 -17.42
N GLY A 462 29.83 -2.85 -16.22
CA GLY A 462 28.78 -2.43 -15.30
C GLY A 462 27.93 -1.39 -16.01
N ASN A 463 26.97 -1.87 -16.81
CA ASN A 463 25.82 -1.11 -17.21
C ASN A 463 25.00 -1.02 -15.94
N ASP A 464 25.45 -0.16 -15.03
CA ASP A 464 24.53 0.76 -14.41
C ASP A 464 23.91 1.57 -15.55
N LYS A 465 22.94 0.97 -16.26
CA LYS A 465 21.70 1.69 -16.38
C LYS A 465 21.18 1.72 -14.95
N THR A 466 21.64 2.68 -14.15
CA THR A 466 20.97 3.04 -12.90
C THR A 466 19.51 3.19 -13.30
N MET A 467 18.66 2.30 -12.81
CA MET A 467 17.25 2.35 -13.20
C MET A 467 16.72 3.70 -12.75
N GLU A 468 16.26 4.50 -13.69
CA GLU A 468 15.68 5.79 -13.36
C GLU A 468 14.46 5.57 -12.44
N PRO A 469 14.22 6.48 -11.48
CA PRO A 469 13.00 6.46 -10.71
C PRO A 469 11.78 6.61 -11.62
N LYS A 470 10.67 5.95 -11.26
CA LYS A 470 9.40 6.28 -11.92
C LYS A 470 8.98 7.67 -11.50
N LEU A 471 8.64 8.49 -12.47
CA LEU A 471 8.31 9.89 -12.26
C LEU A 471 6.85 10.02 -11.83
N TYR A 472 6.61 11.06 -11.04
CA TYR A 472 5.28 11.47 -10.58
C TYR A 472 4.97 12.85 -11.19
N PRO A 473 3.69 13.12 -11.50
CA PRO A 473 2.53 12.27 -11.22
C PRO A 473 2.29 11.19 -12.29
N PHE A 474 1.64 10.08 -11.91
CA PHE A 474 1.15 9.05 -12.86
C PHE A 474 -0.31 8.67 -12.63
N SER A 475 -0.99 8.19 -13.66
CA SER A 475 -2.43 7.87 -13.61
C SER A 475 -2.73 6.72 -12.66
N SER A 476 -3.71 6.86 -11.77
CA SER A 476 -4.16 5.75 -10.91
C SER A 476 -4.75 4.56 -11.68
N ARG A 477 -5.11 4.77 -12.94
CA ARG A 477 -5.55 3.69 -13.85
C ARG A 477 -4.41 2.86 -14.41
N ASP A 478 -3.16 3.29 -14.23
CA ASP A 478 -1.98 2.51 -14.63
C ASP A 478 -1.62 1.53 -13.50
N ASN A 479 -2.39 0.44 -13.42
CA ASN A 479 -2.17 -0.58 -12.41
C ASN A 479 -0.79 -1.25 -12.56
N ASN A 480 -0.24 -1.34 -13.78
CA ASN A 480 1.09 -1.91 -13.99
C ASN A 480 2.15 -1.02 -13.33
N LEU A 481 2.11 0.30 -13.59
CA LEU A 481 3.04 1.24 -12.99
C LEU A 481 2.90 1.32 -11.46
N TYR A 482 1.67 1.24 -10.93
CA TYR A 482 1.45 1.13 -9.49
C TYR A 482 2.10 -0.13 -8.90
N GLN A 483 1.87 -1.30 -9.51
CA GLN A 483 2.45 -2.57 -9.05
C GLN A 483 3.97 -2.57 -9.19
N GLU A 484 4.52 -1.96 -10.24
CA GLU A 484 5.97 -1.73 -10.37
C GLU A 484 6.49 -0.85 -9.22
N GLU A 485 5.82 0.25 -8.88
CA GLU A 485 6.25 1.13 -7.79
C GLU A 485 6.19 0.46 -6.42
N VAL A 486 5.17 -0.38 -6.17
CA VAL A 486 5.08 -1.24 -4.99
C VAL A 486 6.25 -2.23 -4.97
N ALA A 487 6.49 -2.94 -6.09
CA ALA A 487 7.58 -3.90 -6.21
C ALA A 487 8.96 -3.26 -5.95
N ARG A 488 9.22 -2.08 -6.53
CA ARG A 488 10.46 -1.32 -6.31
C ARG A 488 10.66 -1.01 -4.83
N GLY A 489 9.60 -0.58 -4.14
CA GLY A 489 9.64 -0.29 -2.71
C GLY A 489 9.99 -1.51 -1.86
N ILE A 490 9.37 -2.65 -2.15
CA ILE A 490 9.58 -3.91 -1.43
C ILE A 490 10.98 -4.47 -1.70
N VAL A 491 11.42 -4.51 -2.96
CA VAL A 491 12.75 -5.05 -3.30
C VAL A 491 13.87 -4.21 -2.68
N ASN A 492 13.76 -2.88 -2.72
CA ASN A 492 14.70 -2.00 -2.01
C ASN A 492 14.75 -2.28 -0.51
N LYS A 493 13.58 -2.46 0.12
CA LYS A 493 13.50 -2.74 1.56
C LYS A 493 14.11 -4.08 1.95
N LEU A 494 14.02 -5.07 1.06
CA LEU A 494 14.62 -6.40 1.22
C LEU A 494 16.07 -6.47 0.71
N THR A 495 16.61 -5.39 0.14
CA THR A 495 17.99 -5.34 -0.35
C THR A 495 18.95 -5.28 0.83
N PRO A 496 19.93 -6.20 0.93
CA PRO A 496 20.92 -6.21 2.00
C PRO A 496 21.59 -4.85 2.18
N LEU A 497 21.93 -4.51 3.42
CA LEU A 497 22.64 -3.27 3.71
C LEU A 497 24.05 -3.23 3.09
N SER A 498 24.63 -4.36 2.66
CA SER A 498 25.91 -4.36 1.92
C SER A 498 25.78 -3.82 0.49
N ASP A 499 24.57 -3.84 -0.07
CA ASP A 499 24.33 -3.62 -1.49
C ASP A 499 23.69 -2.25 -1.69
N SER A 500 23.99 -1.55 -2.79
CA SER A 500 23.29 -0.32 -3.16
C SER A 500 21.81 -0.59 -3.46
N LEU A 501 20.93 0.37 -3.20
CA LEU A 501 19.51 0.25 -3.56
C LEU A 501 19.36 0.12 -5.09
N PRO A 502 18.83 -1.00 -5.60
CA PRO A 502 18.81 -1.26 -7.04
C PRO A 502 17.74 -0.47 -7.80
N TYR A 503 16.70 0.03 -7.11
CA TYR A 503 15.57 0.73 -7.74
C TYR A 503 15.34 2.13 -7.14
N PRO A 504 16.08 3.16 -7.57
CA PRO A 504 15.98 4.54 -7.07
C PRO A 504 14.56 5.10 -6.92
N ARG A 505 14.27 5.81 -5.84
CA ARG A 505 12.94 6.39 -5.57
C ARG A 505 12.88 7.86 -6.07
N HIS A 506 11.71 8.37 -6.45
CA HIS A 506 11.53 9.75 -6.95
C HIS A 506 11.52 10.79 -5.81
N ILE A 507 12.54 10.71 -4.96
CA ILE A 507 12.67 11.48 -3.71
C ILE A 507 12.79 12.99 -3.94
N ASN A 508 13.32 13.41 -5.09
CA ASN A 508 13.42 14.82 -5.49
C ASN A 508 12.04 15.47 -5.66
N HIS A 509 11.02 14.69 -6.00
CA HIS A 509 9.65 15.18 -6.06
C HIS A 509 8.98 15.17 -4.69
N TYR A 510 9.10 14.07 -3.95
CA TYR A 510 8.57 13.94 -2.59
C TYR A 510 9.22 12.73 -1.88
N PRO A 511 9.61 12.82 -0.59
CA PRO A 511 9.43 13.94 0.33
C PRO A 511 10.44 15.09 0.15
N GLY A 512 11.42 14.94 -0.73
CA GLY A 512 12.44 15.94 -1.01
C GLY A 512 13.87 15.36 -0.90
N THR A 513 14.83 16.08 -1.47
CA THR A 513 16.25 15.70 -1.42
C THR A 513 17.00 16.54 -0.42
N VAL A 514 17.93 15.92 0.29
CA VAL A 514 18.94 16.63 1.08
C VAL A 514 20.14 16.89 0.16
N PRO A 515 20.60 18.14 0.01
CA PRO A 515 21.78 18.46 -0.80
C PRO A 515 22.99 17.60 -0.43
N PRO A 516 23.78 17.08 -1.40
CA PRO A 516 24.93 16.21 -1.11
C PRO A 516 25.98 16.86 -0.20
N GLY A 517 26.08 18.20 -0.20
CA GLY A 517 27.01 18.96 0.65
C GLY A 517 26.54 19.13 2.10
N THR A 518 25.30 18.75 2.44
CA THR A 518 24.76 18.90 3.80
C THR A 518 25.56 18.04 4.78
N PRO A 519 26.17 18.61 5.84
CA PRO A 519 26.98 17.84 6.77
C PRO A 519 26.18 16.71 7.44
N ARG A 520 26.76 15.50 7.45
CA ARG A 520 26.27 14.39 8.26
C ARG A 520 26.80 14.52 9.68
N ILE A 521 25.89 14.50 10.64
CA ILE A 521 26.17 14.74 12.05
C ILE A 521 25.77 13.53 12.90
N ASN A 522 26.29 13.52 14.12
CA ASN A 522 25.91 12.56 15.16
C ASN A 522 25.26 13.33 16.31
N LEU A 523 24.07 12.91 16.71
CA LEU A 523 23.28 13.56 17.75
C LEU A 523 22.87 12.54 18.80
N SER A 524 22.58 13.01 20.01
CA SER A 524 22.01 12.17 21.06
C SER A 524 20.73 12.77 21.59
N CYS A 525 19.75 11.92 21.92
CA CYS A 525 18.51 12.34 22.54
C CYS A 525 18.13 11.40 23.68
N THR A 526 17.38 11.94 24.65
CA THR A 526 16.74 11.12 25.68
C THR A 526 15.39 10.65 25.16
N LEU A 527 15.16 9.35 25.16
CA LEU A 527 13.88 8.72 24.84
C LEU A 527 13.06 8.60 26.12
N TYR A 528 11.82 9.06 26.08
CA TYR A 528 10.90 9.02 27.22
C TYR A 528 9.83 7.93 26.99
N VAL A 529 10.20 6.66 27.20
CA VAL A 529 9.35 5.51 26.86
C VAL A 529 8.18 5.39 27.84
N GLY A 530 6.95 5.32 27.31
CA GLY A 530 5.72 5.11 28.08
C GLY A 530 5.18 6.38 28.75
N ASN A 531 5.74 7.55 28.46
CA ASN A 531 5.38 8.80 29.13
C ASN A 531 3.96 9.27 28.79
N VAL A 532 3.45 8.90 27.61
CA VAL A 532 2.13 9.29 27.09
C VAL A 532 1.00 8.37 27.59
N ARG A 533 1.30 7.41 28.48
CA ARG A 533 0.30 6.47 29.00
C ARG A 533 -0.89 7.16 29.67
N GLN A 534 -2.06 6.79 29.17
CA GLN A 534 -3.33 7.28 29.65
C GLN A 534 -4.30 6.15 29.94
N THR A 535 -5.33 6.51 30.69
CA THR A 535 -6.43 5.62 31.05
C THR A 535 -7.25 5.25 29.81
N LYS A 536 -7.79 4.03 29.79
CA LYS A 536 -8.62 3.52 28.68
C LYS A 536 -10.04 4.12 28.66
N ASN A 537 -10.44 4.80 29.72
CA ASN A 537 -11.78 5.36 29.91
C ASN A 537 -12.01 6.70 29.19
N LEU A 538 -11.07 7.20 28.37
CA LEU A 538 -11.33 8.45 27.64
C LEU A 538 -12.36 8.26 26.52
N HIS A 539 -12.44 7.05 25.95
CA HIS A 539 -13.34 6.67 24.86
C HIS A 539 -13.18 7.49 23.56
N ILE A 540 -12.04 8.15 23.37
CA ILE A 540 -11.73 8.98 22.19
C ILE A 540 -10.53 8.41 21.42
N THR A 541 -10.22 8.97 20.25
CA THR A 541 -9.01 8.59 19.50
C THR A 541 -7.77 9.18 20.18
N LEU A 542 -6.87 8.32 20.62
CA LEU A 542 -5.73 8.72 21.44
C LEU A 542 -4.50 9.04 20.61
N PRO A 543 -3.77 10.11 20.95
CA PRO A 543 -2.39 10.25 20.52
C PRO A 543 -1.55 9.01 20.86
N LYS A 544 -0.73 8.55 19.93
CA LYS A 544 0.26 7.49 20.21
C LYS A 544 1.52 8.09 20.82
N ASP A 545 2.31 7.25 21.49
CA ASP A 545 3.58 7.64 22.11
C ASP A 545 4.67 7.78 21.03
N TRP A 546 4.62 8.89 20.31
CA TRP A 546 5.62 9.29 19.30
C TRP A 546 6.44 10.46 19.82
N GLN A 547 7.75 10.35 19.72
CA GLN A 547 8.71 11.39 20.05
C GLN A 547 9.39 11.91 18.79
N ALA A 548 9.08 13.16 18.43
CA ALA A 548 9.78 13.88 17.37
C ALA A 548 11.23 14.18 17.78
N THR A 549 12.11 14.31 16.78
CA THR A 549 13.51 14.70 16.98
C THR A 549 13.91 15.82 16.02
N ASN A 550 15.05 16.45 16.30
CA ASN A 550 15.70 17.41 15.41
C ASN A 550 16.58 16.73 14.34
N MET A 551 16.28 15.47 13.98
CA MET A 551 17.09 14.66 13.08
C MET A 551 16.29 14.27 11.84
N TYR A 552 16.96 14.27 10.69
CA TYR A 552 16.43 13.81 9.42
C TYR A 552 17.35 12.77 8.79
N VAL A 553 16.76 11.65 8.38
CA VAL A 553 17.47 10.56 7.70
C VAL A 553 17.51 10.87 6.20
N VAL A 554 18.69 10.84 5.60
CA VAL A 554 18.82 11.04 4.16
C VAL A 554 18.48 9.76 3.41
N ALA A 555 17.70 9.88 2.34
CA ALA A 555 17.31 8.75 1.51
C ALA A 555 18.53 8.00 0.95
N GLY A 556 18.54 6.68 1.10
CA GLY A 556 19.62 5.80 0.63
C GLY A 556 20.83 5.72 1.57
N ASP A 557 21.03 6.69 2.45
CA ASP A 557 22.15 6.68 3.40
C ASP A 557 21.93 5.63 4.49
N TYR A 558 23.04 5.05 4.94
CA TYR A 558 23.06 4.27 6.19
C TYR A 558 23.07 5.22 7.38
N PHE A 559 22.22 4.98 8.36
CA PHE A 559 22.30 5.66 9.64
C PHE A 559 22.41 4.64 10.76
N ARG A 560 22.93 5.05 11.92
CA ARG A 560 23.04 4.15 13.08
C ARG A 560 22.24 4.69 14.24
N VAL A 561 21.55 3.79 14.93
CA VAL A 561 20.87 4.06 16.20
C VAL A 561 21.48 3.15 17.25
N SER A 562 22.14 3.74 18.23
CA SER A 562 22.76 3.04 19.35
C SER A 562 21.91 3.20 20.60
N LEU A 563 21.33 2.08 21.05
CA LEU A 563 20.69 1.97 22.36
C LEU A 563 21.69 1.46 23.40
N PRO A 564 21.51 1.76 24.71
CA PRO A 564 22.38 1.24 25.75
C PRO A 564 22.50 -0.29 25.69
N SER A 565 23.72 -0.82 25.68
CA SER A 565 23.95 -2.27 25.65
C SER A 565 23.49 -2.99 26.93
N THR A 566 23.30 -2.25 28.01
CA THR A 566 22.75 -2.74 29.29
C THR A 566 21.23 -2.90 29.26
N MET A 567 20.55 -2.40 28.21
CA MET A 567 19.11 -2.54 28.05
C MET A 567 18.73 -4.00 27.77
N THR A 568 17.59 -4.44 28.31
CA THR A 568 17.07 -5.78 27.99
C THR A 568 16.48 -5.83 26.59
N VAL A 569 16.43 -7.02 25.98
CA VAL A 569 15.78 -7.20 24.67
C VAL A 569 14.30 -6.77 24.72
N LYS A 570 13.58 -7.13 25.78
CA LYS A 570 12.17 -6.74 25.99
C LYS A 570 11.96 -5.23 26.07
N GLN A 571 12.91 -4.48 26.63
CA GLN A 571 12.86 -3.01 26.63
C GLN A 571 13.10 -2.44 25.24
N ALA A 572 14.06 -2.98 24.50
CA ALA A 572 14.35 -2.52 23.14
C ALA A 572 13.19 -2.81 22.17
N GLU A 573 12.51 -3.95 22.33
CA GLU A 573 11.32 -4.32 21.54
C GLU A 573 10.14 -3.36 21.71
N GLN A 574 10.14 -2.53 22.76
CA GLN A 574 9.14 -1.47 22.96
C GLN A 574 9.48 -0.17 22.21
N ILE A 575 10.64 -0.10 21.54
CA ILE A 575 11.12 1.08 20.82
C ILE A 575 11.19 0.74 19.33
N THR A 576 10.51 1.53 18.51
CA THR A 576 10.63 1.47 17.05
C THR A 576 11.16 2.79 16.53
N VAL A 577 12.07 2.72 15.55
CA VAL A 577 12.54 3.89 14.81
C VAL A 577 11.66 4.05 13.59
N ARG A 578 11.03 5.21 13.45
CA ARG A 578 10.23 5.60 12.29
C ARG A 578 10.93 6.72 11.53
N VAL A 579 10.92 6.62 10.20
CA VAL A 579 11.44 7.64 9.27
C VAL A 579 10.26 8.13 8.43
N GLY A 580 9.91 9.41 8.59
CA GLY A 580 8.72 10.03 7.97
C GLY A 580 7.46 9.90 8.83
N ALA A 581 6.70 10.99 8.97
CA ALA A 581 5.49 11.00 9.79
C ALA A 581 4.22 10.58 9.03
N GLN A 582 4.25 10.66 7.70
CA GLN A 582 3.12 10.34 6.83
C GLN A 582 2.69 8.88 7.02
N CYS A 583 1.42 8.63 7.31
CA CYS A 583 0.89 7.27 7.52
C CYS A 583 0.06 6.74 6.35
N ASP A 584 -0.27 7.59 5.38
CA ASP A 584 -1.15 7.23 4.28
C ASP A 584 -0.47 6.34 3.25
N CYS A 585 -1.00 5.13 3.12
CA CYS A 585 -0.72 4.18 2.06
C CYS A 585 -1.70 4.40 0.92
N LEU A 586 -1.22 4.89 -0.22
CA LEU A 586 -2.06 5.18 -1.37
C LEU A 586 -2.18 3.96 -2.29
N ASP A 587 -3.39 3.67 -2.73
CA ASP A 587 -3.71 2.61 -3.69
C ASP A 587 -4.66 3.12 -4.79
N PRO A 588 -4.79 2.44 -5.94
CA PRO A 588 -5.67 2.88 -7.03
C PRO A 588 -7.15 3.06 -6.64
N GLY A 589 -7.60 2.37 -5.59
CA GLY A 589 -8.94 2.47 -5.01
C GLY A 589 -9.08 3.49 -3.89
N SER A 590 -7.98 4.12 -3.43
CA SER A 590 -8.05 5.21 -2.46
C SER A 590 -8.98 6.32 -2.99
N PRO A 591 -9.88 6.89 -2.16
CA PRO A 591 -10.89 7.86 -2.63
C PRO A 591 -10.35 9.05 -3.42
N ASN A 592 -9.23 9.63 -3.00
CA ASN A 592 -8.58 10.75 -3.70
C ASN A 592 -7.87 10.33 -5.00
N LEU A 593 -7.68 9.02 -5.21
CA LEU A 593 -7.04 8.45 -6.38
C LEU A 593 -8.02 7.85 -7.38
N ALA A 594 -9.27 7.61 -7.01
CA ALA A 594 -10.28 7.08 -7.92
C ALA A 594 -10.44 8.01 -9.15
N ASN A 595 -9.86 7.60 -10.29
CA ASN A 595 -9.79 8.39 -11.53
C ASN A 595 -8.90 9.65 -11.48
N SER A 596 -7.92 9.70 -10.58
CA SER A 596 -6.95 10.79 -10.44
C SER A 596 -5.52 10.34 -10.77
N MET A 597 -4.53 11.08 -10.30
CA MET A 597 -3.11 10.75 -10.44
C MET A 597 -2.45 10.54 -9.08
N PHE A 598 -1.58 9.54 -8.98
CA PHE A 598 -0.58 9.48 -7.93
C PHE A 598 0.35 10.68 -8.08
N LYS A 599 0.42 11.56 -7.08
CA LYS A 599 1.36 12.69 -6.97
C LYS A 599 2.61 12.31 -6.20
N ARG A 600 2.58 11.27 -5.37
CA ARG A 600 3.76 10.73 -4.68
C ARG A 600 3.72 9.21 -4.66
N MET A 601 4.81 8.62 -4.18
CA MET A 601 4.91 7.19 -3.96
C MET A 601 3.80 6.67 -3.04
N PRO A 602 3.29 5.44 -3.27
CA PRO A 602 2.25 4.83 -2.44
C PRO A 602 2.53 4.92 -0.94
N VAL A 603 3.79 4.67 -0.57
CA VAL A 603 4.31 4.76 0.79
C VAL A 603 5.58 5.62 0.77
N VAL A 604 5.77 6.41 1.82
CA VAL A 604 6.88 7.37 1.96
C VAL A 604 7.50 7.37 3.36
N SER A 605 7.04 6.47 4.23
CA SER A 605 7.56 6.28 5.59
C SER A 605 8.02 4.85 5.81
N GLU A 606 9.02 4.66 6.67
CA GLU A 606 9.52 3.33 7.04
C GLU A 606 9.70 3.20 8.56
N GLU A 607 9.51 1.99 9.07
CA GLU A 607 9.70 1.64 10.47
C GLU A 607 10.73 0.52 10.61
N PHE A 608 11.53 0.61 11.67
CA PHE A 608 12.65 -0.26 11.96
C PHE A 608 12.64 -0.68 13.43
N GLU A 609 12.63 -1.99 13.66
CA GLU A 609 12.88 -2.57 14.97
C GLU A 609 14.35 -2.33 15.37
N VAL A 610 14.58 -2.03 16.64
CA VAL A 610 15.93 -1.81 17.20
C VAL A 610 16.21 -2.75 18.37
N ARG A 611 17.48 -3.06 18.57
CA ARG A 611 17.98 -3.93 19.65
C ARG A 611 18.96 -3.17 20.54
N PRO A 612 19.29 -3.68 21.74
CA PRO A 612 20.37 -3.12 22.55
C PRO A 612 21.68 -3.07 21.75
N GLY A 613 22.45 -1.99 21.88
CA GLY A 613 23.67 -1.77 21.11
C GLY A 613 23.43 -1.05 19.78
N VAL A 614 24.33 -1.27 18.82
CA VAL A 614 24.39 -0.52 17.55
C VAL A 614 23.47 -1.17 16.52
N ASN A 615 22.51 -0.42 16.00
CA ASN A 615 21.62 -0.81 14.90
C ASN A 615 22.01 -0.01 13.66
N THR A 616 22.38 -0.68 12.56
CA THR A 616 22.64 0.00 11.26
C THR A 616 21.42 -0.17 10.38
N LEU A 617 20.88 0.94 9.89
CA LEU A 617 19.60 1.04 9.21
C LEU A 617 19.74 1.85 7.92
N ARG A 618 18.78 1.73 7.00
CA ARG A 618 18.74 2.52 5.75
C ARG A 618 17.28 2.74 5.36
N SER A 619 16.91 4.00 5.12
CA SER A 619 15.61 4.34 4.54
C SER A 619 15.75 4.69 3.06
N GLN A 620 14.85 4.20 2.22
CA GLN A 620 14.85 4.51 0.79
C GLN A 620 14.16 5.84 0.45
N TYR A 621 13.37 6.39 1.37
CA TYR A 621 12.64 7.64 1.19
C TYR A 621 13.30 8.81 1.90
N GLY A 622 13.98 8.55 3.03
CA GLY A 622 14.39 9.59 3.96
C GLY A 622 13.18 10.23 4.66
N GLY A 623 13.44 11.08 5.66
CA GLY A 623 12.38 11.71 6.45
C GLY A 623 12.82 12.11 7.85
N ASN A 624 11.96 12.81 8.58
CA ASN A 624 12.16 13.08 10.01
C ASN A 624 12.31 11.75 10.77
N LEU A 625 13.29 11.68 11.66
CA LEU A 625 13.47 10.53 12.55
C LEU A 625 12.57 10.70 13.78
N ILE A 626 11.74 9.71 14.01
CA ILE A 626 10.75 9.66 15.10
C ILE A 626 11.00 8.37 15.86
N PHE A 627 10.98 8.44 17.19
CA PHE A 627 10.92 7.24 18.02
C PHE A 627 9.47 6.98 18.40
N THR A 628 8.99 5.76 18.19
CA THR A 628 7.65 5.34 18.58
C THR A 628 7.75 4.26 19.65
N TYR A 629 6.77 4.22 20.55
CA TYR A 629 6.81 3.32 21.70
C TYR A 629 5.54 2.48 21.83
N GLU A 630 5.72 1.18 22.03
CA GLU A 630 4.64 0.22 22.28
C GLU A 630 5.03 -0.71 23.43
N GLY A 631 4.35 -0.59 24.58
CA GLY A 631 4.60 -1.49 25.72
C GLY A 631 4.18 -0.93 27.07
N GLU A 632 4.39 -1.73 28.12
CA GLU A 632 3.93 -1.50 29.50
C GLU A 632 5.04 -1.08 30.48
N GLU A 633 6.29 -0.88 30.05
CA GLU A 633 7.36 -0.36 30.92
C GLU A 633 7.61 1.16 30.76
N ASN A 634 7.73 1.90 31.87
CA ASN A 634 8.07 3.33 31.85
C ASN A 634 9.55 3.50 32.16
N PHE A 635 10.33 4.04 31.23
CA PHE A 635 11.77 4.25 31.44
C PHE A 635 12.35 5.30 30.50
N HIS A 636 13.47 5.89 30.90
CA HIS A 636 14.20 6.87 30.07
C HIS A 636 15.58 6.32 29.71
N ILE A 637 15.96 6.48 28.46
CA ILE A 637 17.29 6.08 27.98
C ILE A 637 17.86 7.10 27.02
N LYS A 638 19.19 7.17 26.96
CA LYS A 638 19.89 7.98 25.97
C LYS A 638 20.11 7.12 24.73
N ALA A 639 19.63 7.58 23.58
CA ALA A 639 19.95 7.03 22.27
C ALA A 639 20.97 7.93 21.57
N GLU A 640 21.92 7.31 20.87
CA GLU A 640 22.88 8.01 20.00
C GLU A 640 22.58 7.67 18.56
N VAL A 641 22.50 8.69 17.71
CA VAL A 641 22.13 8.56 16.30
C VAL A 641 23.24 9.15 15.44
N HIS A 642 23.72 8.37 14.48
CA HIS A 642 24.85 8.74 13.62
C HIS A 642 24.46 8.79 12.15
N ASN A 643 25.18 9.62 11.40
CA ASN A 643 25.02 9.82 9.96
C ASN A 643 23.62 10.31 9.56
N VAL A 644 23.12 11.30 10.29
CA VAL A 644 21.86 12.01 10.00
C VAL A 644 22.16 13.47 9.66
N VAL A 645 21.16 14.24 9.23
CA VAL A 645 21.27 15.71 9.14
C VAL A 645 20.38 16.37 10.18
N GLU A 646 20.78 17.56 10.64
CA GLU A 646 19.93 18.37 11.50
C GLU A 646 18.72 18.87 10.70
N THR A 647 17.53 18.82 11.30
CA THR A 647 16.33 19.46 10.76
C THR A 647 15.77 20.49 11.72
N LEU A 648 14.97 21.40 11.16
CA LEU A 648 14.21 22.41 11.89
C LEU A 648 13.34 21.71 12.95
N HIS A 649 13.53 22.10 14.21
CA HIS A 649 12.70 21.64 15.33
C HIS A 649 12.45 22.83 16.26
N TYR A 650 11.37 23.55 16.01
CA TYR A 650 10.95 24.67 16.83
C TYR A 650 10.06 24.16 17.97
N ILE A 651 10.39 24.49 19.21
CA ILE A 651 9.59 24.16 20.38
C ILE A 651 9.06 25.47 20.99
N HIS A 652 7.75 25.63 20.97
CA HIS A 652 7.07 26.82 21.47
C HIS A 652 7.45 27.13 22.92
N GLY A 653 7.81 28.38 23.18
CA GLY A 653 8.28 28.84 24.49
C GLY A 653 9.70 28.40 24.90
N LYS A 654 10.39 27.56 24.09
CA LYS A 654 11.75 27.09 24.39
C LYS A 654 12.79 27.49 23.34
N THR A 655 12.43 27.49 22.06
CA THR A 655 13.36 27.88 20.99
C THR A 655 13.55 29.40 20.98
N SER A 656 14.82 29.84 20.97
CA SER A 656 15.16 31.26 20.90
C SER A 656 15.00 31.83 19.49
N SER A 657 14.85 33.15 19.35
CA SER A 657 14.81 33.80 18.03
C SER A 657 16.08 33.54 17.20
N SER A 658 17.25 33.53 17.83
CA SER A 658 18.51 33.20 17.15
C SER A 658 18.58 31.74 16.69
N ASP A 659 18.02 30.81 17.47
CA ASP A 659 17.93 29.42 17.05
C ASP A 659 16.96 29.26 15.89
N TRP A 660 15.84 29.98 15.90
CA TRP A 660 14.89 30.01 14.79
C TRP A 660 15.54 30.51 13.50
N GLU A 661 16.23 31.66 13.54
CA GLU A 661 16.97 32.21 12.40
C GLU A 661 18.01 31.24 11.83
N ARG A 662 18.65 30.43 12.69
CA ARG A 662 19.55 29.36 12.24
C ARG A 662 18.78 28.19 11.62
N MET A 663 17.73 27.71 12.28
CA MET A 663 16.97 26.51 11.90
C MET A 663 16.27 26.64 10.54
N ILE A 664 15.74 27.82 10.22
CA ILE A 664 15.10 28.06 8.91
C ILE A 664 16.07 27.96 7.72
N ASN A 665 17.38 27.97 7.98
CA ASN A 665 18.41 27.80 6.96
C ASN A 665 18.91 26.35 6.81
N LEU A 666 18.37 25.42 7.61
CA LEU A 666 18.68 24.00 7.46
C LEU A 666 18.14 23.44 6.14
N GLU A 667 18.82 22.41 5.63
CA GLU A 667 18.59 21.87 4.28
C GLU A 667 17.71 20.62 4.26
N ALA A 668 17.27 20.14 5.42
CA ALA A 668 16.34 19.02 5.50
C ALA A 668 14.96 19.39 4.90
N PRO A 669 14.35 18.53 4.05
CA PRO A 669 13.08 18.84 3.37
C PRO A 669 11.88 19.13 4.28
N PHE A 670 11.80 18.45 5.43
CA PHE A 670 10.71 18.59 6.39
C PHE A 670 11.23 18.89 7.79
N GLY A 671 10.53 19.78 8.49
CA GLY A 671 10.80 20.19 9.86
C GLY A 671 9.63 19.91 10.80
N VAL A 672 9.87 20.17 12.09
CA VAL A 672 8.95 19.94 13.19
C VAL A 672 8.67 21.27 13.88
N LEU A 673 7.38 21.63 14.02
CA LEU A 673 6.95 22.71 14.91
C LEU A 673 6.13 22.10 16.04
N GLU A 674 6.55 22.33 17.28
CA GLU A 674 6.05 21.62 18.44
C GLU A 674 5.55 22.60 19.50
N THR A 675 4.37 22.32 20.03
CA THR A 675 3.82 22.94 21.23
C THR A 675 3.69 21.92 22.35
N GLU A 676 3.09 22.29 23.48
CA GLU A 676 2.74 21.33 24.53
C GLU A 676 1.71 20.29 24.05
N LYS A 677 0.79 20.68 23.16
CA LYS A 677 -0.38 19.87 22.76
C LYS A 677 -0.33 19.36 21.32
N VAL A 678 0.47 19.98 20.46
CA VAL A 678 0.46 19.74 19.01
C VAL A 678 1.87 19.59 18.45
N ILE A 679 2.03 18.70 17.48
CA ILE A 679 3.20 18.59 16.61
C ILE A 679 2.74 18.79 15.16
N LEU A 680 3.40 19.70 14.45
CA LEU A 680 3.23 19.90 13.02
C LEU A 680 4.46 19.36 12.29
N ILE A 681 4.23 18.52 11.29
CA ILE A 681 5.27 18.06 10.36
C ILE A 681 5.04 18.79 9.04
N VAL A 682 5.95 19.69 8.70
CA VAL A 682 5.75 20.68 7.63
C VAL A 682 6.96 20.75 6.70
N PRO A 683 6.78 21.09 5.42
CA PRO A 683 7.91 21.34 4.54
C PRO A 683 8.74 22.52 5.05
N THR A 684 10.06 22.35 5.10
CA THR A 684 10.98 23.41 5.55
C THR A 684 10.90 24.66 4.65
N SER A 685 10.52 24.50 3.38
CA SER A 685 10.27 25.61 2.45
C SER A 685 9.11 26.51 2.88
N GLU A 686 8.07 25.94 3.50
CA GLU A 686 6.91 26.68 3.99
C GLU A 686 7.18 27.27 5.37
N ALA A 687 7.87 26.51 6.24
CA ALA A 687 8.29 27.01 7.55
C ALA A 687 9.14 28.29 7.47
N LYS A 688 9.97 28.43 6.42
CA LYS A 688 10.76 29.65 6.13
C LYS A 688 9.91 30.90 5.88
N ARG A 689 8.64 30.74 5.52
CA ARG A 689 7.72 31.84 5.17
C ARG A 689 6.89 32.32 6.36
N ILE A 690 7.00 31.63 7.50
CA ILE A 690 6.29 32.00 8.72
C ILE A 690 6.85 33.33 9.26
N SER A 691 5.97 34.33 9.36
CA SER A 691 6.31 35.64 9.91
C SER A 691 6.27 35.69 11.43
N ASP A 692 5.30 34.99 12.04
CA ASP A 692 5.12 34.89 13.49
C ASP A 692 4.86 33.43 13.90
N VAL A 693 5.94 32.70 14.17
CA VAL A 693 5.87 31.28 14.58
C VAL A 693 5.24 31.10 15.96
N ASN A 694 5.35 32.08 16.85
CA ASN A 694 4.71 32.00 18.17
C ASN A 694 3.21 32.20 18.07
N GLY A 695 2.75 33.21 17.31
CA GLY A 695 1.34 33.44 17.06
C GLY A 695 0.67 32.27 16.32
N LEU A 696 1.34 31.66 15.35
CA LEU A 696 0.85 30.45 14.67
C LEU A 696 0.64 29.29 15.66
N LEU A 697 1.67 28.97 16.44
CA LEU A 697 1.64 27.83 17.36
C LEU A 697 0.70 28.05 18.54
N GLN A 698 0.55 29.29 19.00
CA GLN A 698 -0.46 29.63 20.01
C GLN A 698 -1.87 29.32 19.50
N ARG A 699 -2.18 29.60 18.23
CA ARG A 699 -3.51 29.30 17.67
C ARG A 699 -3.82 27.80 17.63
N TYR A 700 -2.85 26.96 17.27
CA TYR A 700 -3.02 25.51 17.34
C TYR A 700 -3.23 25.01 18.78
N ASN A 701 -2.52 25.58 19.74
CA ASN A 701 -2.77 25.33 21.17
C ASN A 701 -4.19 25.74 21.57
N ASP A 702 -4.61 26.97 21.26
CA ASP A 702 -5.93 27.51 21.61
C ASP A 702 -7.07 26.64 21.05
N VAL A 703 -6.92 26.12 19.83
CA VAL A 703 -7.88 25.20 19.20
C VAL A 703 -7.95 23.91 20.00
N THR A 704 -6.81 23.33 20.36
CA THR A 704 -6.76 22.07 21.11
C THR A 704 -7.32 22.23 22.52
N GLU A 705 -7.07 23.36 23.19
CA GLU A 705 -7.69 23.70 24.48
C GLU A 705 -9.21 23.80 24.39
N LYS A 706 -9.76 24.34 23.30
CA LYS A 706 -11.22 24.40 23.10
C LYS A 706 -11.83 23.03 22.83
N LEU A 707 -11.12 22.13 22.14
CA LEU A 707 -11.54 20.74 22.00
C LEU A 707 -11.62 20.07 23.36
N GLU A 708 -10.56 20.21 24.16
CA GLU A 708 -10.50 19.67 25.52
C GLU A 708 -11.60 20.24 26.45
N ASP A 709 -11.88 21.54 26.33
CA ASP A 709 -12.94 22.21 27.07
C ASP A 709 -14.33 21.62 26.73
N LEU A 710 -14.69 21.49 25.45
CA LEU A 710 -15.98 20.89 25.08
C LEU A 710 -16.05 19.39 25.44
N SER A 711 -14.93 18.69 25.38
CA SER A 711 -14.82 17.33 25.91
C SER A 711 -15.02 17.26 27.43
N GLY A 712 -15.06 18.39 28.13
CA GLY A 712 -15.37 18.48 29.55
C GLY A 712 -14.23 18.04 30.46
N PHE A 713 -12.98 18.06 29.99
CA PHE A 713 -11.83 17.79 30.85
C PHE A 713 -11.70 18.84 31.95
N THR A 714 -11.12 18.45 33.08
CA THR A 714 -10.91 19.30 34.26
C THR A 714 -9.57 18.95 34.91
N ASP A 715 -9.14 19.71 35.91
CA ASP A 715 -7.90 19.43 36.65
C ASP A 715 -7.87 18.02 37.30
N ASN A 716 -9.05 17.44 37.59
CA ASN A 716 -9.19 16.09 38.15
C ASN A 716 -9.55 15.01 37.11
N ASP A 717 -9.81 15.41 35.87
CA ASP A 717 -10.15 14.56 34.72
C ASP A 717 -9.37 15.09 33.52
N LEU A 718 -8.09 14.74 33.46
CA LEU A 718 -7.11 15.37 32.58
C LEU A 718 -7.31 14.96 31.11
N PRO A 719 -6.97 15.85 30.15
CA PRO A 719 -6.94 15.50 28.73
C PRO A 719 -5.89 14.42 28.42
N PRO A 720 -5.90 13.86 27.19
CA PRO A 720 -4.86 12.95 26.72
C PRO A 720 -3.45 13.50 26.98
N LYS A 721 -2.55 12.66 27.49
CA LYS A 721 -1.17 13.07 27.83
C LYS A 721 -0.25 13.25 26.61
N GLY A 722 -0.70 12.83 25.42
CA GLY A 722 0.07 12.91 24.19
C GLY A 722 -0.32 14.10 23.33
N LYS A 723 0.50 14.37 22.31
CA LYS A 723 0.29 15.50 21.40
C LYS A 723 -0.51 15.07 20.18
N GLN A 724 -1.40 15.92 19.69
CA GLN A 724 -2.00 15.74 18.37
C GLN A 724 -0.91 15.95 17.31
N TRP A 725 -0.79 15.04 16.35
CA TRP A 725 0.14 15.19 15.23
C TRP A 725 -0.63 15.59 13.99
N LEU A 726 -0.28 16.71 13.37
CA LEU A 726 -0.80 17.14 12.08
C LEU A 726 0.34 17.03 11.06
N VAL A 727 0.10 16.32 9.98
CA VAL A 727 1.11 16.03 8.96
C VAL A 727 0.68 16.63 7.63
N ASP A 728 1.55 17.48 7.10
CA ASP A 728 1.44 18.04 5.76
C ASP A 728 1.95 17.01 4.74
N ASP A 729 1.09 16.65 3.79
CA ASP A 729 1.40 15.71 2.71
C ASP A 729 0.93 16.28 1.36
N ILE A 730 1.71 16.08 0.30
CA ILE A 730 1.31 16.50 -1.06
C ILE A 730 0.11 15.70 -1.58
N GLN A 731 -0.17 14.55 -0.97
CA GLN A 731 -1.32 13.71 -1.28
C GLN A 731 -1.67 12.75 -0.15
N ILE A 732 -2.95 12.77 0.25
CA ILE A 732 -3.55 11.83 1.20
C ILE A 732 -4.56 10.92 0.49
N SER A 733 -4.97 9.84 1.15
CA SER A 733 -5.82 8.77 0.64
C SER A 733 -7.27 9.20 0.42
N ALA A 734 -7.81 10.07 1.28
CA ALA A 734 -9.19 10.55 1.22
C ALA A 734 -9.36 11.98 1.75
N GLY A 735 -10.27 12.74 1.15
CA GLY A 735 -10.62 14.09 1.60
C GLY A 735 -9.53 15.12 1.33
N SER A 736 -9.76 16.36 1.78
CA SER A 736 -8.73 17.42 1.82
C SER A 736 -7.90 17.37 3.12
N ALA A 737 -8.45 16.73 4.14
CA ALA A 737 -7.81 16.32 5.38
C ALA A 737 -8.60 15.11 5.92
N HIS A 738 -8.00 14.34 6.83
CA HIS A 738 -8.76 13.36 7.62
C HIS A 738 -8.17 13.18 9.02
N ALA A 739 -9.07 12.90 9.95
CA ALA A 739 -8.80 12.59 11.35
C ALA A 739 -8.01 11.28 11.56
N GLY A 740 -7.64 11.05 12.82
CA GLY A 740 -6.82 9.94 13.26
C GLY A 740 -5.49 10.39 13.85
N PHE A 741 -4.59 9.41 14.03
CA PHE A 741 -3.23 9.66 14.48
C PHE A 741 -2.20 9.12 13.48
N PRO A 742 -1.44 10.00 12.82
CA PRO A 742 -1.60 11.47 12.80
C PRO A 742 -2.87 11.90 12.04
N THR A 743 -3.28 13.16 12.24
CA THR A 743 -4.25 13.83 11.37
C THR A 743 -3.52 14.29 10.11
N MET A 744 -4.02 13.90 8.94
CA MET A 744 -3.34 14.10 7.66
C MET A 744 -4.00 15.24 6.88
N PHE A 745 -3.20 16.14 6.30
CA PHE A 745 -3.66 17.27 5.50
C PHE A 745 -3.04 17.24 4.11
N ASP A 746 -3.86 17.40 3.07
CA ASP A 746 -3.36 17.59 1.70
C ASP A 746 -2.93 19.05 1.55
N HIS A 747 -1.64 19.24 1.33
CA HIS A 747 -0.97 20.54 1.19
C HIS A 747 -1.64 21.45 0.15
N GLN A 748 -2.27 20.88 -0.87
CA GLN A 748 -2.97 21.64 -1.90
C GLN A 748 -4.08 22.51 -1.31
N TYR A 749 -4.71 22.07 -0.22
CA TYR A 749 -5.84 22.76 0.40
C TYR A 749 -5.43 23.49 1.68
N TYR A 750 -4.52 22.89 2.47
CA TYR A 750 -4.14 23.42 3.78
C TYR A 750 -2.63 23.40 3.95
N ASP A 751 -2.02 24.59 3.90
CA ASP A 751 -0.67 24.82 4.39
C ASP A 751 -0.71 24.94 5.92
N LEU A 752 -0.17 23.95 6.63
CA LEU A 752 -0.17 23.94 8.10
C LEU A 752 0.65 25.09 8.71
N THR A 753 1.49 25.77 7.93
CA THR A 753 2.31 26.92 8.35
C THR A 753 1.59 28.26 8.16
N SER A 754 0.45 28.28 7.47
CA SER A 754 -0.36 29.50 7.30
C SER A 754 -1.05 29.90 8.61
N PRO A 755 -1.02 31.18 9.00
CA PRO A 755 -1.65 31.66 10.23
C PRO A 755 -3.18 31.53 10.26
N GLU A 756 -3.81 31.31 9.11
CA GLU A 756 -5.27 31.14 8.99
C GLU A 756 -5.71 29.68 9.15
N THR A 757 -4.84 28.72 8.79
CA THR A 757 -5.16 27.28 8.81
C THR A 757 -5.65 26.78 10.17
N PRO A 758 -5.04 27.13 11.33
CA PRO A 758 -5.56 26.72 12.64
C PRO A 758 -7.01 27.18 12.89
N HIS A 759 -7.45 28.26 12.26
CA HIS A 759 -8.79 28.83 12.43
C HIS A 759 -9.76 28.47 11.29
N ASP A 760 -9.36 27.52 10.45
CA ASP A 760 -10.23 26.91 9.45
C ASP A 760 -11.13 25.85 10.10
N TRP A 761 -12.37 25.78 9.61
CA TRP A 761 -13.35 24.79 10.05
C TRP A 761 -12.83 23.36 9.94
N VAL A 762 -12.07 23.05 8.90
CA VAL A 762 -11.57 21.70 8.65
C VAL A 762 -10.58 21.26 9.71
N VAL A 763 -9.71 22.13 10.22
CA VAL A 763 -8.81 21.78 11.33
C VAL A 763 -9.61 21.41 12.58
N TRP A 764 -10.64 22.20 12.91
CA TRP A 764 -11.49 21.94 14.08
C TRP A 764 -12.31 20.66 13.91
N HIS A 765 -12.77 20.40 12.69
CA HIS A 765 -13.53 19.21 12.34
C HIS A 765 -12.67 17.95 12.44
N GLU A 766 -11.51 17.90 11.79
CA GLU A 766 -10.65 16.72 11.83
C GLU A 766 -10.09 16.43 13.22
N LEU A 767 -9.66 17.47 13.94
CA LEU A 767 -9.25 17.27 15.34
C LEU A 767 -10.44 16.93 16.22
N GLY A 768 -11.63 17.48 15.97
CA GLY A 768 -12.86 17.16 16.69
C GLY A 768 -13.23 15.68 16.61
N HIS A 769 -12.98 15.02 15.47
CA HIS A 769 -13.15 13.58 15.35
C HIS A 769 -12.30 12.81 16.36
N ASN A 770 -11.09 13.29 16.67
CA ASN A 770 -10.24 12.67 17.68
C ASN A 770 -10.78 12.81 19.11
N TYR A 771 -11.73 13.71 19.37
CA TYR A 771 -12.34 13.95 20.68
C TYR A 771 -13.78 13.41 20.79
N GLN A 772 -14.32 12.79 19.74
CA GLN A 772 -15.61 12.10 19.79
C GLN A 772 -15.54 10.84 20.65
N GLN A 773 -16.55 10.64 21.49
CA GLN A 773 -16.74 9.38 22.22
C GLN A 773 -17.49 8.39 21.33
N SER A 774 -16.78 7.88 20.32
CA SER A 774 -17.26 7.18 19.13
C SER A 774 -18.42 6.21 19.41
N ASP A 775 -18.11 5.01 19.87
CA ASP A 775 -19.08 3.92 20.07
C ASP A 775 -19.89 4.07 21.36
N CYS A 776 -19.59 5.06 22.21
CA CYS A 776 -20.36 5.30 23.41
C CYS A 776 -21.66 6.06 23.12
N TRP A 777 -21.59 7.16 22.38
CA TRP A 777 -22.80 7.91 22.05
C TRP A 777 -22.72 8.69 20.75
N SER A 778 -21.54 9.21 20.41
CA SER A 778 -21.40 10.21 19.36
C SER A 778 -21.75 9.70 17.96
N TYR A 779 -21.42 8.43 17.65
CA TYR A 779 -21.72 7.84 16.34
C TYR A 779 -23.21 7.50 16.17
N ALA A 780 -23.94 7.26 17.26
CA ALA A 780 -25.40 7.10 17.22
C ALA A 780 -26.07 8.33 16.60
N TYR A 781 -25.55 9.51 16.92
CA TYR A 781 -26.05 10.79 16.41
C TYR A 781 -25.37 11.24 15.10
N GLY A 782 -24.55 10.38 14.50
CA GLY A 782 -23.80 10.61 13.26
C GLY A 782 -22.40 11.17 13.51
N SER A 783 -21.36 10.45 13.05
CA SER A 783 -19.94 10.86 13.20
C SER A 783 -19.69 12.25 12.61
N GLU A 784 -20.16 12.50 11.38
CA GLU A 784 -20.08 13.79 10.68
C GLU A 784 -20.99 14.88 11.26
N SER A 785 -21.85 14.52 12.22
CA SER A 785 -22.78 15.47 12.87
C SER A 785 -22.21 15.90 14.21
N THR A 786 -21.90 14.94 15.09
CA THR A 786 -21.41 15.22 16.44
C THR A 786 -20.01 15.83 16.46
N VAL A 787 -19.17 15.54 15.45
CA VAL A 787 -17.87 16.23 15.29
C VAL A 787 -18.06 17.75 15.16
N ASN A 788 -19.13 18.18 14.47
CA ASN A 788 -19.40 19.59 14.26
C ASN A 788 -19.93 20.31 15.51
N LEU A 789 -20.20 19.59 16.63
CA LEU A 789 -20.37 20.24 17.93
C LEU A 789 -19.07 20.94 18.35
N PHE A 790 -17.92 20.29 18.14
CA PHE A 790 -16.61 20.87 18.41
C PHE A 790 -16.33 22.05 17.48
N SER A 791 -16.56 21.89 16.17
CA SER A 791 -16.35 22.96 15.20
C SER A 791 -17.24 24.18 15.47
N LEU A 792 -18.54 23.99 15.77
CA LEU A 792 -19.45 25.08 16.13
C LEU A 792 -19.06 25.73 17.45
N PHE A 793 -18.67 24.95 18.46
CA PHE A 793 -18.20 25.50 19.72
C PHE A 793 -16.99 26.41 19.50
N ILE A 794 -16.00 25.95 18.74
CA ILE A 794 -14.81 26.74 18.43
C ILE A 794 -15.16 27.98 17.61
N GLU A 795 -16.06 27.87 16.63
CA GLU A 795 -16.55 29.02 15.85
C GLU A 795 -17.22 30.06 16.76
N GLU A 796 -18.10 29.63 17.68
CA GLU A 796 -18.75 30.50 18.66
C GLU A 796 -17.71 31.17 19.58
N GLN A 797 -16.71 30.42 20.06
CA GLN A 797 -15.69 30.95 20.99
C GLN A 797 -14.70 31.91 20.32
N LEU A 798 -14.31 31.65 19.06
CA LEU A 798 -13.29 32.46 18.36
C LEU A 798 -13.89 33.61 17.56
N LYS A 799 -15.08 33.41 16.97
CA LYS A 799 -15.68 34.33 15.99
C LYS A 799 -17.02 34.91 16.44
N ALA A 800 -17.58 34.45 17.57
CA ALA A 800 -18.93 34.79 18.01
C ALA A 800 -19.99 34.56 16.91
N ASP A 801 -19.80 33.49 16.13
CA ASP A 801 -20.63 33.13 14.98
C ASP A 801 -21.14 31.68 15.10
N ASP A 802 -22.21 31.37 14.37
CA ASP A 802 -22.83 30.04 14.27
C ASP A 802 -23.15 29.75 12.80
N ARG A 803 -22.38 28.83 12.20
CA ARG A 803 -22.54 28.41 10.81
C ARG A 803 -23.96 27.92 10.49
N LEU A 804 -24.62 27.20 11.39
CA LEU A 804 -26.00 26.73 11.15
C LEU A 804 -26.97 27.90 11.08
N LYS A 805 -26.76 28.93 11.89
CA LYS A 805 -27.55 30.16 11.84
C LYS A 805 -27.28 30.94 10.55
N ARG A 806 -26.00 31.14 10.20
CA ARG A 806 -25.55 31.83 8.98
C ARG A 806 -26.09 31.17 7.71
N GLU A 807 -26.14 29.84 7.68
CA GLU A 807 -26.65 29.04 6.55
C GLU A 807 -28.17 28.74 6.63
N ASN A 808 -28.88 29.32 7.60
CA ASN A 808 -30.33 29.13 7.82
C ASN A 808 -30.76 27.67 8.01
N LYS A 809 -29.87 26.82 8.53
CA LYS A 809 -30.09 25.37 8.69
C LYS A 809 -31.14 25.06 9.74
N TYR A 810 -31.20 25.82 10.84
CA TYR A 810 -32.22 25.62 11.89
C TYR A 810 -33.65 25.69 11.31
N PHE A 811 -33.96 26.76 10.58
CA PHE A 811 -35.28 26.97 10.00
C PHE A 811 -35.61 25.94 8.91
N GLN A 812 -34.68 25.70 7.97
CA GLN A 812 -34.87 24.74 6.89
C GLN A 812 -35.13 23.32 7.44
N THR A 813 -34.36 22.91 8.44
CA THR A 813 -34.47 21.60 9.06
C THR A 813 -35.79 21.47 9.82
N ALA A 814 -36.17 22.48 10.61
CA ALA A 814 -37.44 22.49 11.32
C ALA A 814 -38.64 22.29 10.38
N GLN A 815 -38.64 22.93 9.20
CA GLN A 815 -39.69 22.75 8.19
C GLN A 815 -39.75 21.33 7.61
N LEU A 816 -38.61 20.66 7.46
CA LEU A 816 -38.56 19.29 6.96
C LEU A 816 -39.05 18.29 8.03
N VAL A 817 -38.64 18.48 9.29
CA VAL A 817 -39.12 17.68 10.42
C VAL A 817 -40.63 17.83 10.58
N ASP A 818 -41.15 19.05 10.51
CA ASP A 818 -42.59 19.31 10.60
C ASP A 818 -43.38 18.71 9.42
N LYS A 819 -42.71 18.39 8.29
CA LYS A 819 -43.27 17.66 7.13
C LYS A 819 -43.06 16.14 7.18
N GLY A 820 -42.51 15.61 8.28
CA GLY A 820 -42.34 14.18 8.51
C GLY A 820 -40.95 13.61 8.22
N MET A 821 -39.92 14.45 8.09
CA MET A 821 -38.53 13.95 8.06
C MET A 821 -38.19 13.28 9.39
N THR A 822 -37.63 12.08 9.33
CA THR A 822 -37.16 11.33 10.50
C THR A 822 -35.68 11.59 10.75
N PHE A 823 -35.22 11.42 11.98
CA PHE A 823 -33.80 11.53 12.33
C PHE A 823 -32.91 10.58 11.52
N GLU A 824 -33.37 9.36 11.26
CA GLU A 824 -32.62 8.37 10.45
C GLU A 824 -32.34 8.88 9.04
N ASN A 825 -33.33 9.52 8.40
CA ASN A 825 -33.24 10.06 7.05
C ASN A 825 -32.56 11.43 6.96
N ALA A 826 -32.20 12.03 8.10
CA ALA A 826 -31.56 13.35 8.16
C ALA A 826 -30.07 13.27 7.76
N ASP A 827 -29.59 14.29 7.03
CA ASP A 827 -28.18 14.48 6.74
C ASP A 827 -27.39 14.94 7.99
N CYS A 828 -26.07 15.06 7.87
CA CYS A 828 -25.21 15.39 9.03
C CYS A 828 -25.50 16.77 9.64
N TRP A 829 -25.86 17.76 8.83
CA TRP A 829 -26.19 19.10 9.31
C TRP A 829 -27.54 19.13 10.00
N GLN A 830 -28.52 18.38 9.47
CA GLN A 830 -29.84 18.23 10.07
C GLN A 830 -29.78 17.47 11.39
N LYS A 831 -28.98 16.39 11.47
CA LYS A 831 -28.73 15.67 12.73
C LYS A 831 -28.01 16.55 13.76
N LEU A 832 -27.10 17.43 13.33
CA LEU A 832 -26.51 18.42 14.22
C LEU A 832 -27.56 19.42 14.75
N VAL A 833 -28.50 19.85 13.92
CA VAL A 833 -29.62 20.72 14.35
C VAL A 833 -30.45 20.06 15.47
N PHE A 834 -30.68 18.74 15.45
CA PHE A 834 -31.38 18.04 16.54
C PHE A 834 -30.73 18.31 17.91
N LEU A 835 -29.40 18.22 18.00
CA LEU A 835 -28.64 18.43 19.24
C LEU A 835 -28.59 19.92 19.60
N MET A 836 -28.43 20.79 18.60
CA MET A 836 -28.36 22.24 18.81
C MET A 836 -29.71 22.87 19.20
N GLU A 837 -30.85 22.30 18.77
CA GLU A 837 -32.18 22.71 19.25
C GLU A 837 -32.31 22.52 20.78
N ILE A 838 -31.77 21.43 21.33
CA ILE A 838 -31.74 21.19 22.79
C ILE A 838 -30.85 22.24 23.47
N LYS A 839 -29.64 22.49 22.95
CA LYS A 839 -28.72 23.52 23.46
C LYS A 839 -29.40 24.89 23.54
N HIS A 840 -30.04 25.34 22.47
CA HIS A 840 -30.66 26.66 22.38
C HIS A 840 -31.93 26.78 23.22
N ALA A 841 -32.69 25.70 23.41
CA ALA A 841 -33.85 25.69 24.30
C ALA A 841 -33.46 25.87 25.79
N PHE A 842 -32.24 25.49 26.16
CA PHE A 842 -31.74 25.53 27.53
C PHE A 842 -30.44 26.34 27.67
N PRO A 843 -30.46 27.67 27.43
CA PRO A 843 -29.25 28.48 27.35
C PRO A 843 -28.46 28.56 28.66
N ARG A 844 -29.09 28.27 29.83
CA ARG A 844 -28.38 28.16 31.11
C ARG A 844 -27.45 26.95 31.18
N HIS A 845 -27.78 25.87 30.47
CA HIS A 845 -26.91 24.69 30.35
C HIS A 845 -26.02 24.85 29.12
N GLY A 846 -26.59 25.25 27.97
CA GLY A 846 -25.82 25.54 26.77
C GLY A 846 -24.83 24.42 26.42
N TRP A 847 -23.56 24.77 26.21
CA TRP A 847 -22.50 23.80 25.92
C TRP A 847 -22.16 22.86 27.10
N ASP A 848 -22.48 23.23 28.35
CA ASP A 848 -22.18 22.41 29.52
C ASP A 848 -22.93 21.09 29.53
N MET A 849 -24.04 20.97 28.80
CA MET A 849 -24.74 19.68 28.66
C MET A 849 -23.87 18.64 27.94
N PHE A 850 -23.09 19.07 26.94
CA PHE A 850 -22.17 18.18 26.22
C PHE A 850 -20.91 17.90 27.06
N ARG A 851 -20.38 18.91 27.77
CA ARG A 851 -19.30 18.69 28.75
C ARG A 851 -19.71 17.68 29.82
N HIS A 852 -20.94 17.79 30.33
CA HIS A 852 -21.48 16.85 31.29
C HIS A 852 -21.64 15.45 30.69
N LEU A 853 -22.25 15.32 29.51
CA LEU A 853 -22.39 14.04 28.81
C LEU A 853 -21.04 13.36 28.59
N ASN A 854 -20.03 14.11 28.13
CA ASN A 854 -18.69 13.59 27.89
C ASN A 854 -18.02 13.10 29.19
N ARG A 855 -18.12 13.87 30.28
CA ARG A 855 -17.62 13.46 31.61
C ARG A 855 -18.31 12.21 32.13
N THR A 856 -19.63 12.18 32.13
CA THR A 856 -20.40 11.03 32.64
C THR A 856 -20.11 9.77 31.83
N THR A 857 -19.87 9.90 30.52
CA THR A 857 -19.46 8.77 29.68
C THR A 857 -18.10 8.21 30.09
N ARG A 858 -17.12 9.07 30.44
CA ARG A 858 -15.81 8.62 30.94
C ARG A 858 -15.85 7.97 32.33
N THR A 859 -16.94 8.14 33.07
CA THR A 859 -17.13 7.52 34.38
C THR A 859 -17.79 6.14 34.33
N LEU A 860 -18.27 5.73 33.15
CA LEU A 860 -18.89 4.41 32.97
C LEU A 860 -17.87 3.30 33.20
N ASP A 861 -18.29 2.21 33.84
CA ASP A 861 -17.49 1.01 33.97
C ASP A 861 -17.51 0.14 32.70
N GLU A 862 -16.69 -0.93 32.67
CA GLU A 862 -16.56 -1.80 31.50
C GLU A 862 -17.88 -2.53 31.14
N GLU A 863 -18.72 -2.84 32.12
CA GLU A 863 -20.01 -3.50 31.90
C GLU A 863 -21.02 -2.51 31.30
N GLU A 864 -21.09 -1.31 31.84
CA GLU A 864 -21.93 -0.23 31.31
C GLU A 864 -21.54 0.15 29.88
N VAL A 865 -20.23 0.27 29.59
CA VAL A 865 -19.72 0.52 28.25
C VAL A 865 -20.08 -0.63 27.30
N THR A 866 -19.97 -1.87 27.76
CA THR A 866 -20.34 -3.05 26.95
C THR A 866 -21.83 -3.05 26.60
N ILE A 867 -22.70 -2.70 27.55
CA ILE A 867 -24.14 -2.55 27.33
C ILE A 867 -24.41 -1.43 26.33
N LEU A 868 -23.72 -0.29 26.49
CA LEU A 868 -23.86 0.88 25.62
C LEU A 868 -23.47 0.54 24.17
N HIS A 869 -22.39 -0.22 23.97
CA HIS A 869 -21.92 -0.67 22.66
C HIS A 869 -22.81 -1.76 22.03
N ALA A 870 -23.73 -2.36 22.78
CA ALA A 870 -24.55 -3.47 22.29
C ALA A 870 -25.55 -3.05 21.20
N SER A 871 -26.02 -1.79 21.20
CA SER A 871 -26.90 -1.28 20.14
C SER A 871 -27.02 0.24 20.14
N THR A 872 -27.36 0.81 18.98
CA THR A 872 -27.69 2.23 18.84
C THR A 872 -28.86 2.66 19.73
N GLN A 873 -29.81 1.77 20.04
CA GLN A 873 -30.91 2.08 20.95
C GLN A 873 -30.42 2.37 22.37
N GLN A 874 -29.45 1.61 22.89
CA GLN A 874 -28.84 1.86 24.21
C GLN A 874 -28.13 3.21 24.24
N GLN A 875 -27.48 3.60 23.14
CA GLN A 875 -26.82 4.89 22.99
C GLN A 875 -27.82 6.06 23.01
N TYR A 876 -28.94 5.94 22.29
CA TYR A 876 -30.01 6.96 22.34
C TYR A 876 -30.64 7.07 23.72
N ASP A 877 -30.92 5.95 24.37
CA ASP A 877 -31.47 5.90 25.72
C ASP A 877 -30.51 6.53 26.73
N TYR A 878 -29.22 6.24 26.64
CA TYR A 878 -28.19 6.82 27.49
C TYR A 878 -28.13 8.35 27.38
N VAL A 879 -28.08 8.88 26.16
CA VAL A 879 -28.05 10.34 25.94
C VAL A 879 -29.36 10.99 26.40
N TYR A 880 -30.50 10.38 26.10
CA TYR A 880 -31.81 10.87 26.53
C TYR A 880 -31.89 10.97 28.06
N LYS A 881 -31.52 9.91 28.78
CA LYS A 881 -31.54 9.86 30.25
C LYS A 881 -30.58 10.88 30.85
N THR A 882 -29.34 10.90 30.36
CA THR A 882 -28.27 11.76 30.88
C THR A 882 -28.61 13.23 30.69
N LEU A 883 -29.03 13.64 29.49
CA LEU A 883 -29.38 15.03 29.22
C LEU A 883 -30.68 15.45 29.89
N SER A 884 -31.70 14.58 29.96
CA SER A 884 -32.96 14.90 30.66
C SER A 884 -32.72 15.15 32.16
N ALA A 885 -31.94 14.27 32.79
CA ALA A 885 -31.57 14.41 34.20
C ALA A 885 -30.75 15.68 34.46
N TYR A 886 -29.74 15.96 33.61
CA TYR A 886 -28.88 17.13 33.77
C TYR A 886 -29.62 18.46 33.57
N ILE A 887 -30.47 18.55 32.54
CA ILE A 887 -31.25 19.76 32.23
C ILE A 887 -32.43 19.93 33.20
N GLY A 888 -32.85 18.85 33.85
CA GLY A 888 -34.02 18.83 34.73
C GLY A 888 -35.34 18.94 33.98
N ARG A 889 -35.40 18.38 32.76
CA ARG A 889 -36.59 18.36 31.90
C ARG A 889 -36.68 17.03 31.15
N ASP A 890 -37.89 16.52 30.96
CA ASP A 890 -38.11 15.33 30.12
C ASP A 890 -38.07 15.74 28.65
N LEU A 891 -37.05 15.25 27.92
CA LEU A 891 -36.77 15.56 26.51
C LEU A 891 -37.58 14.69 25.51
N LEU A 892 -38.40 13.75 25.98
CA LEU A 892 -39.10 12.76 25.14
C LEU A 892 -39.90 13.42 24.00
N PRO A 893 -40.63 14.53 24.19
CA PRO A 893 -41.36 15.17 23.10
C PRO A 893 -40.49 15.59 21.91
N HIS A 894 -39.24 15.99 22.15
CA HIS A 894 -38.30 16.36 21.08
C HIS A 894 -37.82 15.14 20.32
N TYR A 895 -37.48 14.05 21.02
CA TYR A 895 -37.16 12.76 20.41
C TYR A 895 -38.31 12.27 19.54
N GLU A 896 -39.55 12.32 20.04
CA GLU A 896 -40.76 11.94 19.29
C GLU A 896 -41.05 12.86 18.10
N ARG A 897 -40.76 14.16 18.18
CA ARG A 897 -40.88 15.08 17.03
C ARG A 897 -39.98 14.65 15.89
N TRP A 898 -38.76 14.21 16.21
CA TRP A 898 -37.78 13.75 15.25
C TRP A 898 -37.93 12.26 14.86
N SER A 899 -39.00 11.61 15.32
CA SER A 899 -39.23 10.16 15.14
C SER A 899 -38.04 9.31 15.60
N LEU A 900 -37.36 9.75 16.67
CA LEU A 900 -36.25 9.04 17.29
C LEU A 900 -36.78 8.27 18.50
N THR A 901 -36.75 6.94 18.43
CA THR A 901 -37.33 6.08 19.46
C THR A 901 -36.43 5.99 20.69
N VAL A 902 -37.05 6.07 21.88
CA VAL A 902 -36.46 5.77 23.19
C VAL A 902 -37.14 4.52 23.74
N SER A 903 -36.41 3.63 24.43
CA SER A 903 -37.00 2.42 25.00
C SER A 903 -37.98 2.71 26.14
N ASP A 904 -38.92 1.80 26.38
CA ASP A 904 -39.88 1.95 27.47
C ASP A 904 -39.20 1.94 28.84
N GLN A 905 -38.10 1.20 28.98
CA GLN A 905 -37.27 1.23 30.19
C GLN A 905 -36.72 2.64 30.44
N ALA A 906 -36.10 3.26 29.44
CA ALA A 906 -35.54 4.60 29.60
C ALA A 906 -36.63 5.66 29.85
N LYS A 907 -37.81 5.52 29.22
CA LYS A 907 -38.98 6.38 29.52
C LYS A 907 -39.44 6.24 30.97
N GLU A 908 -39.47 5.03 31.52
CA GLU A 908 -39.87 4.77 32.90
C GLU A 908 -38.84 5.38 33.88
N GLU A 909 -37.54 5.20 33.61
CA GLU A 909 -36.45 5.77 34.41
C GLU A 909 -36.52 7.30 34.48
N VAL A 910 -36.77 7.99 33.35
CA VAL A 910 -36.93 9.45 33.35
C VAL A 910 -38.24 9.90 33.99
N ARG A 911 -39.35 9.15 33.82
CA ARG A 911 -40.62 9.46 34.51
C ARG A 911 -40.47 9.40 36.03
N ALA A 912 -39.66 8.46 36.55
CA ALA A 912 -39.39 8.33 37.98
C ALA A 912 -38.67 9.57 38.57
N LEU A 913 -38.03 10.40 37.75
CA LEU A 913 -37.41 11.66 38.17
C LEU A 913 -38.41 12.82 38.33
N HIS A 914 -39.69 12.62 37.99
CA HIS A 914 -40.76 13.63 38.09
C HIS A 914 -40.45 14.97 37.39
N LEU A 915 -39.75 14.91 36.26
CA LEU A 915 -39.35 16.09 35.50
C LEU A 915 -40.52 16.70 34.74
N GLN A 916 -40.52 18.03 34.59
CA GLN A 916 -41.45 18.70 33.69
C GLN A 916 -41.08 18.40 32.24
N SER A 917 -42.08 18.07 31.43
CA SER A 917 -41.90 17.82 29.99
C SER A 917 -41.68 19.13 29.21
N ILE A 918 -40.87 19.06 28.16
CA ILE A 918 -40.59 20.19 27.26
C ILE A 918 -41.73 20.38 26.24
N PRO A 919 -41.83 21.55 25.60
CA PRO A 919 -42.63 21.69 24.39
C PRO A 919 -42.12 20.75 23.28
N ARG A 920 -43.04 20.18 22.49
CA ARG A 920 -42.69 19.27 21.38
C ARG A 920 -41.80 19.91 20.31
N ASN A 921 -41.95 21.21 20.07
CA ASN A 921 -41.17 21.95 19.07
C ASN A 921 -40.18 22.89 19.78
N LEU A 922 -38.89 22.57 19.68
CA LEU A 922 -37.77 23.36 20.22
C LEU A 922 -37.10 24.25 19.16
N SER A 923 -37.63 24.31 17.93
CA SER A 923 -36.96 24.98 16.82
C SER A 923 -36.73 26.46 17.11
N VAL A 924 -35.49 26.90 16.85
CA VAL A 924 -35.10 28.30 16.92
C VAL A 924 -35.83 29.05 15.80
N LYS A 925 -36.91 29.77 16.16
CA LYS A 925 -37.54 30.72 15.24
C LYS A 925 -36.66 31.95 15.19
N CYS A 926 -35.97 32.16 14.07
CA CYS A 926 -35.34 33.45 13.79
C CYS A 926 -36.45 34.51 13.80
N ASN A 927 -36.41 35.42 14.78
CA ASN A 927 -37.03 36.74 14.64
C ASN A 927 -36.10 37.65 13.85
#